data_AF-A0A2I2FLB8-F1
#
_entry.id   AF-A0A2I2FLB8-F1
#
_cell.length_a   1.000
_cell.length_b   1.000
_cell.length_c   1.000
_cell.angle_alpha   90.00
_cell.angle_beta   90.00
_cell.angle_gamma   90.00
#
_symmetry.space_group_name_H-M   'P 1'
#
loop_
_entity.id
_entity.type
_entity.pdbx_description
1 polymer ?
#
loop_
_entity_poly.entity_id
_entity_poly.type
_entity_poly.pdbx_seq_one_letter_code
_entity_poly.pdbx_strand_id
1 'polypeptide(L)'
;MADRQAVQQNVNSLLSKLDDPDPDMRYMSLNDLLGILSAPTSSFLSHDQHSSSRLADGLLKALDDQHGDVQNQALKCLAPLVVRLPTDSLTSILEQLSALTASQTVDTSVPNTALRTIVTALPRPQTGQPPSPEVASAYASIAKVLIPRLVGPTPSPFSRRGSTVKGMLEKDQSRGFSSDAIDVLIQVVTCFGALLKDSELTGLKASVMSIIDNDTAGTVVTKRALAAISALVLHFSDAQLSTFVSELVERFNSPQLSIVRRRHLIAAVGSIARSAPAKFGPHLPTLAPFVFSAVGETDLSQPDLILLMIVDSVDRRCFNYLLKLDHLILDRTCRFLNLDTVGRCPHAASLSILEHHVAPSKENITPGVNMHLSTVLALSGIGLLGCTTALHIAELPNTKPYNVVPVSGATSSPNTLTPRAEQARCGPGFGHCTDDNCCSTAGRFSTSHCRSPDCQIDFGHCDALEVPGGNPTDDVPRPKLGSVPYGPQTIRSCTKQGVVALTFDDGPREHTKDLLDLLDRYKAKATFFVTGNNNGKGEIDSPDQPWADLIRRMVNSGHQLASHTWSHQDLNKITHEQRLTQILFNEAALRNILGSFPTYMRPPYSSCTSQTGCLGDLGALGYHVILYDIDTEDFRHNSPDQIQKSKDIFNQNLDKKKPSWLVIAHDVHEQTVHNLTEHMLQRLAHDGFRAVTVGECLDDPPELWYRADDGDNGRLSLKSSGSSQNPKTGPTPNGKPKNGPKLTTHMGKSKHHHKAAKSQAAPVVQVGFGVMGLVLLAAILVQ
;
A
#
# COMPACT_ATOMS: atom_id res chain seq x y z
N MET A 1 -43.29 20.64 -10.03
CA MET A 1 -43.59 21.31 -8.75
C MET A 1 -44.08 20.32 -7.69
N ALA A 2 -45.14 19.53 -7.96
CA ALA A 2 -45.67 18.54 -6.99
C ALA A 2 -44.60 17.63 -6.38
N ASP A 3 -43.71 17.07 -7.21
CA ASP A 3 -42.61 16.19 -6.79
C ASP A 3 -41.64 16.86 -5.80
N ARG A 4 -41.30 18.15 -6.01
CA ARG A 4 -40.47 18.94 -5.07
C ARG A 4 -41.15 19.09 -3.71
N GLN A 5 -42.46 19.35 -3.67
CA GLN A 5 -43.18 19.49 -2.40
C GLN A 5 -43.26 18.17 -1.65
N ALA A 6 -43.46 17.04 -2.35
CA ALA A 6 -43.42 15.70 -1.75
C ALA A 6 -42.03 15.37 -1.16
N VAL A 7 -40.95 15.62 -1.91
CA VAL A 7 -39.58 15.42 -1.42
C VAL A 7 -39.28 16.32 -0.21
N GLN A 8 -39.70 17.59 -0.24
CA GLN A 8 -39.50 18.51 0.90
C GLN A 8 -40.26 18.07 2.15
N GLN A 9 -41.50 17.59 2.00
CA GLN A 9 -42.28 17.04 3.11
C GLN A 9 -41.64 15.76 3.68
N ASN A 10 -41.10 14.89 2.80
CA ASN A 10 -40.39 13.69 3.23
C ASN A 10 -39.11 14.04 4.01
N VAL A 11 -38.26 14.93 3.49
CA VAL A 11 -37.06 15.44 4.20
C VAL A 11 -37.43 16.03 5.56
N ASN A 12 -38.50 16.83 5.63
CA ASN A 12 -38.99 17.38 6.90
C ASN A 12 -39.42 16.30 7.90
N SER A 13 -40.06 15.22 7.44
CA SER A 13 -40.44 14.08 8.27
C SER A 13 -39.23 13.31 8.78
N LEU A 14 -38.26 13.01 7.90
CA LEU A 14 -37.03 12.31 8.28
C LEU A 14 -36.18 13.13 9.26
N LEU A 15 -36.08 14.45 9.07
CA LEU A 15 -35.40 15.34 10.01
C LEU A 15 -36.05 15.33 11.41
N SER A 16 -37.38 15.23 11.50
CA SER A 16 -38.06 15.14 12.80
C SER A 16 -37.78 13.84 13.56
N LYS A 17 -37.33 12.79 12.88
CA LYS A 17 -36.94 11.50 13.47
C LYS A 17 -35.49 11.45 13.91
N LEU A 18 -34.66 12.45 13.61
CA LEU A 18 -33.27 12.52 14.10
C LEU A 18 -33.20 12.81 15.61
N ASP A 19 -34.32 13.13 16.24
CA ASP A 19 -34.48 13.34 17.68
C ASP A 19 -35.19 12.16 18.38
N ASP A 20 -35.46 11.07 17.65
CA ASP A 20 -36.11 9.86 18.20
C ASP A 20 -35.18 9.18 19.23
N PRO A 21 -35.67 8.73 20.39
CA PRO A 21 -34.84 8.00 21.36
C PRO A 21 -34.22 6.71 20.80
N ASP A 22 -34.85 6.06 19.81
CA ASP A 22 -34.35 4.82 19.21
C ASP A 22 -33.23 5.08 18.18
N PRO A 23 -31.99 4.58 18.40
CA PRO A 23 -30.88 4.77 17.46
C PRO A 23 -31.13 4.13 16.09
N ASP A 24 -31.90 3.04 16.01
CA ASP A 24 -32.21 2.39 14.72
C ASP A 24 -33.13 3.29 13.88
N MET A 25 -34.09 3.97 14.52
CA MET A 25 -34.97 4.95 13.87
C MET A 25 -34.19 6.16 13.35
N ARG A 26 -33.20 6.65 14.11
CA ARG A 26 -32.29 7.73 13.68
C ARG A 26 -31.40 7.27 12.51
N TYR A 27 -30.80 6.09 12.61
CA TYR A 27 -29.96 5.49 11.56
C TYR A 27 -30.74 5.30 10.25
N MET A 28 -31.92 4.68 10.31
CA MET A 28 -32.78 4.47 9.15
C MET A 28 -33.19 5.80 8.50
N SER A 29 -33.50 6.81 9.31
CA SER A 29 -33.85 8.15 8.81
C SER A 29 -32.68 8.83 8.09
N LEU A 30 -31.45 8.67 8.58
CA LEU A 30 -30.23 9.12 7.89
C LEU A 30 -29.97 8.32 6.60
N ASN A 31 -30.25 7.02 6.59
CA ASN A 31 -30.11 6.19 5.39
C ASN A 31 -31.10 6.59 4.28
N ASP A 32 -32.36 6.88 4.65
CA ASP A 32 -33.36 7.40 3.70
C ASP A 32 -32.97 8.81 3.20
N LEU A 33 -32.46 9.69 4.08
CA LEU A 33 -31.92 11.00 3.70
C LEU A 33 -30.73 10.87 2.74
N LEU A 34 -29.82 9.91 2.95
CA LEU A 34 -28.71 9.63 2.05
C LEU A 34 -29.20 9.24 0.64
N GLY A 35 -30.26 8.42 0.55
CA GLY A 35 -30.91 8.07 -0.72
C GLY A 35 -31.46 9.30 -1.44
N ILE A 36 -32.17 10.17 -0.72
CA ILE A 36 -32.71 11.43 -1.27
C ILE A 36 -31.59 12.37 -1.74
N LEU A 37 -30.53 12.53 -0.94
CA LEU A 37 -29.40 13.41 -1.25
C LEU A 37 -28.57 12.92 -2.43
N SER A 38 -28.51 11.60 -2.64
CA SER A 38 -27.83 11.01 -3.80
C SER A 38 -28.64 11.19 -5.09
N ALA A 39 -29.97 11.29 -5.00
CA ALA A 39 -30.84 11.45 -6.16
C ALA A 39 -30.75 12.86 -6.81
N PRO A 40 -30.99 13.00 -8.13
CA PRO A 40 -31.06 14.31 -8.80
C PRO A 40 -32.21 15.22 -8.31
N THR A 41 -33.24 14.64 -7.70
CA THR A 41 -34.41 15.35 -7.15
C THR A 41 -34.06 16.29 -5.99
N SER A 42 -32.90 16.12 -5.34
CA SER A 42 -32.39 17.02 -4.29
C SER A 42 -31.74 18.31 -4.83
N SER A 43 -31.68 18.49 -6.15
CA SER A 43 -31.10 19.69 -6.81
C SER A 43 -31.74 21.03 -6.42
N PHE A 44 -32.96 21.04 -5.86
CA PHE A 44 -33.58 22.28 -5.37
C PHE A 44 -32.87 22.89 -4.14
N LEU A 45 -32.07 22.11 -3.42
CA LEU A 45 -31.35 22.56 -2.21
C LEU A 45 -30.39 23.73 -2.49
N SER A 46 -29.84 23.82 -3.70
CA SER A 46 -28.95 24.93 -4.11
C SER A 46 -29.68 26.28 -4.26
N HIS A 47 -31.02 26.29 -4.17
CA HIS A 47 -31.85 27.48 -4.27
C HIS A 47 -32.81 27.65 -3.07
N ASP A 48 -32.79 26.74 -2.10
CA ASP A 48 -33.73 26.69 -0.96
C ASP A 48 -32.97 26.78 0.36
N GLN A 49 -32.55 28.01 0.70
CA GLN A 49 -31.71 28.29 1.87
C GLN A 49 -32.28 27.74 3.18
N HIS A 50 -33.60 27.87 3.40
CA HIS A 50 -34.26 27.41 4.61
C HIS A 50 -34.20 25.88 4.76
N SER A 51 -34.48 25.16 3.68
CA SER A 51 -34.46 23.70 3.68
C SER A 51 -33.04 23.16 3.80
N SER A 52 -32.08 23.80 3.13
CA SER A 52 -30.65 23.50 3.20
C SER A 52 -30.05 23.74 4.60
N SER A 53 -30.36 24.86 5.25
CA SER A 53 -29.93 25.12 6.63
C SER A 53 -30.54 24.13 7.63
N ARG A 54 -31.84 23.83 7.56
CA ARG A 54 -32.46 22.84 8.48
C ARG A 54 -31.90 21.43 8.32
N LEU A 55 -31.56 21.04 7.09
CA LEU A 55 -30.92 19.76 6.82
C LEU A 55 -29.47 19.73 7.33
N ALA A 56 -28.73 20.83 7.15
CA ALA A 56 -27.40 21.00 7.71
C ALA A 56 -27.39 20.90 9.25
N ASP A 57 -28.25 21.66 9.94
CA ASP A 57 -28.37 21.64 11.39
C ASP A 57 -28.76 20.24 11.91
N GLY A 58 -29.67 19.54 11.23
CA GLY A 58 -30.06 18.17 11.56
C GLY A 58 -28.91 17.16 11.43
N LEU A 59 -28.11 17.26 10.36
CA LEU A 59 -26.91 16.41 10.22
C LEU A 59 -25.83 16.78 11.24
N LEU A 60 -25.61 18.07 11.53
CA LEU A 60 -24.66 18.51 12.55
C LEU A 60 -25.03 17.97 13.94
N LYS A 61 -26.33 17.93 14.27
CA LYS A 61 -26.82 17.28 15.49
C LYS A 61 -26.58 15.77 15.49
N ALA A 62 -26.81 15.09 14.37
CA ALA A 62 -26.56 13.65 14.24
C ALA A 62 -25.06 13.26 14.25
N LEU A 63 -24.14 14.20 14.03
CA LEU A 63 -22.70 13.99 14.25
C LEU A 63 -22.31 14.01 15.74
N ASP A 64 -23.15 14.56 16.62
CA ASP A 64 -22.99 14.57 18.09
C ASP A 64 -23.85 13.48 18.76
N ASP A 65 -24.34 12.50 17.99
CA ASP A 65 -25.07 11.35 18.52
C ASP A 65 -24.19 10.53 19.47
N GLN A 66 -24.81 9.87 20.45
CA GLN A 66 -24.09 8.96 21.36
C GLN A 66 -23.73 7.60 20.71
N HIS A 67 -24.29 7.28 19.54
CA HIS A 67 -24.10 6.01 18.83
C HIS A 67 -23.23 6.21 17.58
N GLY A 68 -22.08 5.53 17.55
CA GLY A 68 -21.11 5.64 16.45
C GLY A 68 -21.66 5.28 15.06
N ASP A 69 -22.63 4.35 14.97
CA ASP A 69 -23.26 4.01 13.68
C ASP A 69 -24.12 5.14 13.11
N VAL A 70 -24.80 5.90 13.98
CA VAL A 70 -25.58 7.08 13.60
C VAL A 70 -24.63 8.21 13.16
N GLN A 71 -23.56 8.46 13.91
CA GLN A 71 -22.50 9.41 13.52
C GLN A 71 -21.89 9.05 12.15
N ASN A 72 -21.53 7.78 11.95
CA ASN A 72 -20.95 7.28 10.70
C ASN A 72 -21.92 7.39 9.51
N GLN A 73 -23.22 7.21 9.73
CA GLN A 73 -24.23 7.41 8.70
C GLN A 73 -24.46 8.91 8.40
N ALA A 74 -24.42 9.78 9.41
CA ALA A 74 -24.48 11.22 9.23
C ALA A 74 -23.28 11.76 8.42
N LEU A 75 -22.07 11.25 8.68
CA LEU A 75 -20.87 11.57 7.88
C LEU A 75 -21.06 11.27 6.39
N LYS A 76 -21.68 10.13 6.03
CA LYS A 76 -21.97 9.78 4.63
C LYS A 76 -22.94 10.77 3.96
N CYS A 77 -23.86 11.36 4.72
CA CYS A 77 -24.84 12.33 4.21
C CYS A 77 -24.20 13.70 3.89
N LEU A 78 -23.07 14.05 4.51
CA LEU A 78 -22.41 15.34 4.27
C LEU A 78 -21.92 15.50 2.83
N ALA A 79 -21.24 14.49 2.28
CA ALA A 79 -20.63 14.57 0.95
C ALA A 79 -21.64 14.91 -0.18
N PRO A 80 -22.79 14.21 -0.34
CA PRO A 80 -23.78 14.57 -1.34
C PRO A 80 -24.52 15.88 -1.02
N LEU A 81 -24.63 16.26 0.26
CA LEU A 81 -25.24 17.54 0.66
C LEU A 81 -24.37 18.74 0.23
N VAL A 82 -23.09 18.79 0.63
CA VAL A 82 -22.27 20.02 0.49
C VAL A 82 -22.04 20.45 -0.95
N VAL A 83 -22.04 19.52 -1.90
CA VAL A 83 -21.95 19.82 -3.34
C VAL A 83 -23.20 20.53 -3.88
N ARG A 84 -24.31 20.48 -3.13
CA ARG A 84 -25.60 21.09 -3.47
C ARG A 84 -25.93 22.32 -2.62
N LEU A 85 -25.07 22.72 -1.68
CA LEU A 85 -25.33 23.85 -0.79
C LEU A 85 -24.95 25.20 -1.42
N PRO A 86 -25.72 26.27 -1.15
CA PRO A 86 -25.27 27.64 -1.35
C PRO A 86 -24.01 27.94 -0.51
N THR A 87 -23.17 28.87 -1.00
CA THR A 87 -21.91 29.27 -0.36
C THR A 87 -22.08 29.67 1.09
N ASP A 88 -23.17 30.38 1.44
CA ASP A 88 -23.44 30.80 2.81
C ASP A 88 -23.76 29.61 3.74
N SER A 89 -24.54 28.63 3.27
CA SER A 89 -24.79 27.38 4.03
C SER A 89 -23.51 26.55 4.20
N LEU A 90 -22.70 26.41 3.14
CA LEU A 90 -21.41 25.72 3.22
C LEU A 90 -20.49 26.39 4.24
N THR A 91 -20.43 27.73 4.22
CA THR A 91 -19.65 28.54 5.16
C THR A 91 -20.13 28.34 6.59
N SER A 92 -21.44 28.37 6.84
CA SER A 92 -22.03 28.11 8.17
C SER A 92 -21.64 26.74 8.73
N ILE A 93 -21.73 25.68 7.93
CA ILE A 93 -21.36 24.32 8.35
C ILE A 93 -19.87 24.24 8.72
N LEU A 94 -19.00 24.85 7.91
CA LEU A 94 -17.56 24.90 8.20
C LEU A 94 -17.29 25.69 9.49
N GLU A 95 -18.01 26.79 9.75
CA GLU A 95 -17.89 27.58 10.99
C GLU A 95 -18.35 26.76 12.21
N GLN A 96 -19.50 26.08 12.12
CA GLN A 96 -20.04 25.21 13.18
C GLN A 96 -19.08 24.02 13.48
N LEU A 97 -18.66 23.26 12.46
CA LEU A 97 -17.72 22.14 12.65
C LEU A 97 -16.35 22.58 13.17
N SER A 98 -15.78 23.67 12.64
CA SER A 98 -14.48 24.18 13.10
C SER A 98 -14.52 24.84 14.49
N ALA A 99 -15.71 25.15 15.01
CA ALA A 99 -15.93 25.47 16.41
C ALA A 99 -16.01 24.21 17.30
N LEU A 100 -16.69 23.15 16.85
CA LEU A 100 -16.75 21.86 17.56
C LEU A 100 -15.35 21.23 17.75
N THR A 101 -14.43 21.41 16.79
CA THR A 101 -13.02 20.96 16.95
C THR A 101 -12.26 21.65 18.09
N ALA A 102 -12.78 22.75 18.64
CA ALA A 102 -12.22 23.43 19.82
C ALA A 102 -12.96 23.09 21.13
N SER A 103 -13.95 22.18 21.10
CA SER A 103 -14.68 21.74 22.29
C SER A 103 -13.80 20.86 23.20
N GLN A 104 -13.88 21.12 24.50
CA GLN A 104 -13.20 20.32 25.53
C GLN A 104 -14.05 19.14 26.03
N THR A 105 -15.34 19.09 25.70
CA THR A 105 -16.27 18.04 26.16
C THR A 105 -16.61 17.00 25.09
N VAL A 106 -16.51 17.38 23.80
CA VAL A 106 -16.85 16.52 22.66
C VAL A 106 -15.58 15.81 22.16
N ASP A 107 -15.72 14.62 21.55
CA ASP A 107 -14.63 14.02 20.78
C ASP A 107 -14.42 14.80 19.49
N THR A 108 -13.20 15.31 19.29
CA THR A 108 -12.85 16.10 18.11
C THR A 108 -12.57 15.26 16.87
N SER A 109 -12.51 13.92 16.98
CA SER A 109 -12.30 13.01 15.85
C SER A 109 -13.41 13.11 14.79
N VAL A 110 -14.69 13.15 15.22
CA VAL A 110 -15.86 13.19 14.33
C VAL A 110 -15.98 14.55 13.60
N PRO A 111 -15.88 15.72 14.27
CA PRO A 111 -15.84 17.01 13.57
C PRO A 111 -14.67 17.16 12.59
N ASN A 112 -13.47 16.67 12.92
CA ASN A 112 -12.34 16.68 11.97
C ASN A 112 -12.60 15.75 10.77
N THR A 113 -13.20 14.57 10.99
CA THR A 113 -13.58 13.65 9.93
C THR A 113 -14.68 14.24 9.04
N ALA A 114 -15.65 14.95 9.61
CA ALA A 114 -16.67 15.70 8.87
C ALA A 114 -16.03 16.78 7.98
N LEU A 115 -15.10 17.59 8.52
CA LEU A 115 -14.36 18.58 7.73
C LEU A 115 -13.59 17.95 6.57
N ARG A 116 -12.88 16.83 6.78
CA ARG A 116 -12.19 16.09 5.71
C ARG A 116 -13.15 15.58 4.64
N THR A 117 -14.29 15.01 5.03
CA THR A 117 -15.33 14.52 4.11
C THR A 117 -15.86 15.66 3.24
N ILE A 118 -16.14 16.83 3.83
CA ILE A 118 -16.58 18.02 3.10
C ILE A 118 -15.51 18.50 2.11
N VAL A 119 -14.27 18.71 2.57
CA VAL A 119 -13.15 19.16 1.72
C VAL A 119 -12.87 18.20 0.56
N THR A 120 -13.11 16.90 0.74
CA THR A 120 -12.95 15.87 -0.30
C THR A 120 -14.07 15.89 -1.35
N ALA A 121 -15.29 16.21 -0.93
CA ALA A 121 -16.48 16.24 -1.79
C ALA A 121 -16.59 17.51 -2.65
N LEU A 122 -16.04 18.64 -2.19
CA LEU A 122 -16.12 19.92 -2.90
C LEU A 122 -15.44 19.89 -4.28
N PRO A 123 -15.91 20.72 -5.25
CA PRO A 123 -15.28 20.86 -6.56
C PRO A 123 -13.80 21.28 -6.46
N ARG A 124 -12.94 20.60 -7.23
CA ARG A 124 -11.48 20.79 -7.22
C ARG A 124 -10.97 21.53 -8.46
N PRO A 125 -9.89 22.34 -8.34
CA PRO A 125 -9.24 22.97 -9.49
C PRO A 125 -8.63 21.92 -10.43
N GLN A 126 -8.77 22.14 -11.74
CA GLN A 126 -8.14 21.30 -12.76
C GLN A 126 -6.76 21.87 -13.15
N THR A 127 -5.76 21.01 -13.31
CA THR A 127 -4.39 21.43 -13.61
C THR A 127 -4.30 22.12 -14.98
N GLY A 128 -3.82 23.36 -15.01
CA GLY A 128 -3.64 24.14 -16.24
C GLY A 128 -4.90 24.87 -16.74
N GLN A 129 -6.00 24.83 -16.00
CA GLN A 129 -7.21 25.60 -16.30
C GLN A 129 -7.53 26.62 -15.19
N PRO A 130 -8.16 27.76 -15.49
CA PRO A 130 -8.67 28.66 -14.46
C PRO A 130 -9.76 27.96 -13.63
N PRO A 131 -9.90 28.27 -12.32
CA PRO A 131 -10.93 27.67 -11.49
C PRO A 131 -12.33 28.06 -11.98
N SER A 132 -13.25 27.09 -12.03
CA SER A 132 -14.66 27.37 -12.32
C SER A 132 -15.31 28.20 -11.21
N PRO A 133 -16.47 28.86 -11.45
CA PRO A 133 -17.18 29.60 -10.41
C PRO A 133 -17.50 28.76 -9.17
N GLU A 134 -17.81 27.49 -9.35
CA GLU A 134 -18.11 26.53 -8.26
C GLU A 134 -16.85 26.21 -7.45
N VAL A 135 -15.70 25.99 -8.12
CA VAL A 135 -14.41 25.77 -7.47
C VAL A 135 -13.96 27.02 -6.71
N ALA A 136 -14.10 28.21 -7.31
CA ALA A 136 -13.75 29.48 -6.69
C ALA A 136 -14.65 29.78 -5.47
N SER A 137 -15.94 29.48 -5.56
CA SER A 137 -16.92 29.60 -4.48
C SER A 137 -16.62 28.65 -3.31
N ALA A 138 -16.39 27.36 -3.60
CA ALA A 138 -16.01 26.37 -2.61
C ALA A 138 -14.69 26.75 -1.91
N TYR A 139 -13.69 27.18 -2.68
CA TYR A 139 -12.42 27.66 -2.15
C TYR A 139 -12.57 28.92 -1.30
N ALA A 140 -13.46 29.85 -1.67
CA ALA A 140 -13.73 31.04 -0.86
C ALA A 140 -14.26 30.70 0.55
N SER A 141 -15.14 29.70 0.68
CA SER A 141 -15.59 29.20 1.99
C SER A 141 -14.44 28.56 2.79
N ILE A 142 -13.59 27.75 2.14
CA ILE A 142 -12.40 27.14 2.78
C ILE A 142 -11.40 28.20 3.24
N ALA A 143 -11.11 29.21 2.42
CA ALA A 143 -10.18 30.29 2.73
C ALA A 143 -10.73 31.28 3.77
N LYS A 144 -12.05 31.51 3.81
CA LYS A 144 -12.70 32.36 4.82
C LYS A 144 -12.69 31.71 6.21
N VAL A 145 -12.90 30.39 6.29
CA VAL A 145 -13.14 29.70 7.56
C VAL A 145 -11.99 28.79 7.93
N LEU A 146 -11.75 27.75 7.12
CA LEU A 146 -10.92 26.61 7.54
C LEU A 146 -9.43 26.95 7.54
N ILE A 147 -8.93 27.72 6.57
CA ILE A 147 -7.52 28.13 6.55
C ILE A 147 -7.16 28.96 7.80
N PRO A 148 -7.87 30.04 8.18
CA PRO A 148 -7.63 30.76 9.43
C PRO A 148 -7.64 29.86 10.67
N ARG A 149 -8.60 28.93 10.77
CA ARG A 149 -8.72 27.96 11.87
C ARG A 149 -7.53 26.99 11.95
N LEU A 150 -6.94 26.60 10.81
CA LEU A 150 -5.73 25.78 10.76
C LEU A 150 -4.46 26.59 11.07
N VAL A 151 -4.42 27.87 10.69
CA VAL A 151 -3.26 28.74 10.91
C VAL A 151 -3.09 29.12 12.38
N GLY A 152 -4.16 29.47 13.10
CA GLY A 152 -4.06 29.87 14.50
C GLY A 152 -5.37 30.33 15.15
N PRO A 153 -5.32 31.17 16.20
CA PRO A 153 -6.51 31.63 16.90
C PRO A 153 -7.38 32.53 16.02
N THR A 154 -8.68 32.28 15.99
CA THR A 154 -9.66 33.11 15.26
C THR A 154 -10.64 33.77 16.22
N PRO A 155 -11.32 34.86 15.83
CA PRO A 155 -12.47 35.35 16.60
C PRO A 155 -13.54 34.25 16.77
N SER A 156 -14.21 34.21 17.91
CA SER A 156 -15.32 33.29 18.15
C SER A 156 -16.60 33.81 17.51
N PRO A 157 -17.26 33.04 16.61
CA PRO A 157 -18.56 33.42 16.05
C PRO A 157 -19.71 33.29 17.06
N PHE A 158 -19.53 32.52 18.14
CA PHE A 158 -20.61 32.17 19.09
C PHE A 158 -20.42 32.73 20.52
N SER A 159 -19.35 33.49 20.78
CA SER A 159 -19.02 34.01 22.12
C SER A 159 -19.04 35.54 22.19
N ARG A 160 -18.90 36.10 23.39
CA ARG A 160 -18.89 37.56 23.63
C ARG A 160 -17.78 38.24 22.81
N ARG A 161 -18.05 39.47 22.31
CA ARG A 161 -17.09 40.29 21.54
C ARG A 161 -15.69 40.25 22.16
N GLY A 162 -14.71 39.80 21.38
CA GLY A 162 -13.30 39.71 21.78
C GLY A 162 -12.83 38.32 22.24
N SER A 163 -13.73 37.35 22.42
CA SER A 163 -13.35 35.95 22.68
C SER A 163 -12.73 35.31 21.43
N THR A 164 -11.57 34.68 21.58
CA THR A 164 -10.89 33.91 20.53
C THR A 164 -11.11 32.41 20.68
N VAL A 165 -11.11 31.68 19.57
CA VAL A 165 -11.13 30.22 19.49
C VAL A 165 -9.74 29.77 19.08
N LYS A 166 -9.12 28.93 19.93
CA LYS A 166 -7.82 28.28 19.70
C LYS A 166 -7.77 27.58 18.34
N GLY A 167 -6.67 27.76 17.60
CA GLY A 167 -6.43 27.11 16.31
C GLY A 167 -6.43 25.59 16.39
N MET A 168 -6.83 24.94 15.30
CA MET A 168 -6.98 23.49 15.22
C MET A 168 -5.65 22.73 15.37
N LEU A 169 -4.54 23.37 15.00
CA LEU A 169 -3.18 22.81 15.07
C LEU A 169 -2.43 23.19 16.34
N GLU A 170 -3.00 24.03 17.22
CA GLU A 170 -2.36 24.44 18.46
C GLU A 170 -2.43 23.34 19.53
N LYS A 171 -1.31 23.14 20.24
CA LYS A 171 -1.23 22.16 21.33
C LYS A 171 -2.28 22.43 22.41
N ASP A 172 -3.10 21.43 22.71
CA ASP A 172 -3.95 21.44 23.90
C ASP A 172 -3.17 21.06 25.16
N GLN A 173 -3.50 21.70 26.29
CA GLN A 173 -2.85 21.40 27.57
C GLN A 173 -3.24 20.00 28.10
N SER A 174 -4.45 19.54 27.80
CA SER A 174 -4.99 18.25 28.26
C SER A 174 -4.89 17.16 27.20
N ARG A 175 -5.23 17.47 25.94
CA ARG A 175 -5.31 16.50 24.83
C ARG A 175 -4.06 16.45 23.94
N GLY A 176 -3.10 17.37 24.11
CA GLY A 176 -1.94 17.50 23.20
C GLY A 176 -2.35 18.02 21.82
N PHE A 177 -1.63 17.58 20.78
CA PHE A 177 -1.94 17.94 19.38
C PHE A 177 -2.92 16.94 18.76
N SER A 178 -3.89 17.41 17.97
CA SER A 178 -4.77 16.53 17.19
C SER A 178 -4.10 16.08 15.88
N SER A 179 -3.97 14.76 15.69
CA SER A 179 -3.55 14.19 14.39
C SER A 179 -4.60 14.40 13.31
N ASP A 180 -5.88 14.38 13.66
CA ASP A 180 -6.99 14.50 12.71
C ASP A 180 -7.08 15.91 12.12
N ALA A 181 -6.76 16.94 12.93
CA ALA A 181 -6.63 18.31 12.46
C ALA A 181 -5.47 18.49 11.45
N ILE A 182 -4.39 17.72 11.59
CA ILE A 182 -3.30 17.70 10.59
C ILE A 182 -3.78 17.00 9.30
N ASP A 183 -4.56 15.92 9.41
CA ASP A 183 -5.19 15.29 8.24
C ASP A 183 -6.23 16.19 7.56
N VAL A 184 -6.89 17.11 8.28
CA VAL A 184 -7.71 18.19 7.68
C VAL A 184 -6.82 19.14 6.85
N LEU A 185 -5.68 19.58 7.38
CA LEU A 185 -4.75 20.42 6.62
C LEU A 185 -4.23 19.69 5.37
N ILE A 186 -3.80 18.43 5.50
CA ILE A 186 -3.33 17.63 4.36
C ILE A 186 -4.43 17.56 3.30
N GLN A 187 -5.68 17.30 3.69
CA GLN A 187 -6.81 17.25 2.75
C GLN A 187 -7.07 18.60 2.06
N VAL A 188 -6.96 19.72 2.77
CA VAL A 188 -7.09 21.07 2.19
C VAL A 188 -5.98 21.34 1.17
N VAL A 189 -4.72 21.02 1.50
CA VAL A 189 -3.58 21.20 0.59
C VAL A 189 -3.70 20.28 -0.62
N THR A 190 -4.08 19.01 -0.45
CA THR A 190 -4.26 18.06 -1.56
C THR A 190 -5.42 18.44 -2.48
N CYS A 191 -6.53 18.96 -1.95
CA CYS A 191 -7.67 19.37 -2.77
C CYS A 191 -7.50 20.77 -3.42
N PHE A 192 -6.93 21.74 -2.70
CA PHE A 192 -6.96 23.16 -3.07
C PHE A 192 -5.58 23.83 -3.15
N GLY A 193 -4.48 23.07 -3.05
CA GLY A 193 -3.12 23.60 -2.98
C GLY A 193 -2.73 24.54 -4.12
N ALA A 194 -3.28 24.33 -5.32
CA ALA A 194 -3.07 25.22 -6.49
C ALA A 194 -3.76 26.60 -6.39
N LEU A 195 -4.64 26.80 -5.41
CA LEU A 195 -5.35 28.06 -5.17
C LEU A 195 -4.88 28.78 -3.89
N LEU A 196 -4.04 28.13 -3.07
CA LEU A 196 -3.50 28.72 -1.84
C LEU A 196 -2.64 29.94 -2.14
N LYS A 197 -2.91 31.04 -1.42
CA LYS A 197 -2.14 32.28 -1.52
C LYS A 197 -0.85 32.19 -0.72
N ASP A 198 0.12 33.04 -1.05
CA ASP A 198 1.43 33.06 -0.38
C ASP A 198 1.36 33.29 1.13
N SER A 199 0.42 34.13 1.60
CA SER A 199 0.17 34.36 3.02
C SER A 199 -0.41 33.13 3.73
N GLU A 200 -1.25 32.37 3.03
CA GLU A 200 -1.90 31.16 3.54
C GLU A 200 -0.90 30.00 3.60
N LEU A 201 -0.11 29.80 2.54
CA LEU A 201 1.02 28.86 2.52
C LEU A 201 2.02 29.15 3.65
N THR A 202 2.37 30.43 3.84
CA THR A 202 3.31 30.86 4.90
C THR A 202 2.73 30.60 6.30
N GLY A 203 1.45 30.90 6.51
CA GLY A 203 0.75 30.62 7.77
C GLY A 203 0.69 29.12 8.06
N LEU A 204 0.18 28.31 7.13
CA LEU A 204 0.05 26.86 7.28
C LEU A 204 1.42 26.18 7.53
N LYS A 205 2.47 26.63 6.82
CA LYS A 205 3.86 26.22 7.07
C LYS A 205 4.28 26.51 8.51
N ALA A 206 4.04 27.72 9.01
CA ALA A 206 4.42 28.12 10.36
C ALA A 206 3.69 27.26 11.42
N SER A 207 2.40 26.99 11.24
CA SER A 207 1.61 26.14 12.14
C SER A 207 2.12 24.70 12.15
N VAL A 208 2.39 24.09 10.99
CA VAL A 208 2.97 22.74 10.91
C VAL A 208 4.37 22.69 11.51
N MET A 209 5.21 23.68 11.24
CA MET A 209 6.54 23.76 11.84
C MET A 209 6.47 23.92 13.37
N SER A 210 5.48 24.61 13.93
CA SER A 210 5.29 24.71 15.38
C SER A 210 5.05 23.35 16.07
N ILE A 211 4.54 22.36 15.32
CA ILE A 211 4.37 20.97 15.79
C ILE A 211 5.70 20.21 15.68
N ILE A 212 6.40 20.34 14.55
CA ILE A 212 7.71 19.69 14.30
C ILE A 212 8.78 20.20 15.29
N ASP A 213 8.76 21.51 15.58
CA ASP A 213 9.63 22.18 16.56
C ASP A 213 9.29 21.84 18.02
N ASN A 214 8.26 21.03 18.30
CA ASN A 214 7.80 20.72 19.66
C ASN A 214 8.25 19.33 20.14
N ASP A 215 9.09 19.30 21.18
CA ASP A 215 9.62 18.06 21.77
C ASP A 215 8.58 17.15 22.43
N THR A 216 7.37 17.65 22.67
CA THR A 216 6.26 16.87 23.27
C THR A 216 5.22 16.42 22.23
N ALA A 217 5.49 16.60 20.93
CA ALA A 217 4.67 16.04 19.87
C ALA A 217 4.85 14.51 19.81
N GLY A 218 3.75 13.77 19.99
CA GLY A 218 3.77 12.31 19.93
C GLY A 218 4.05 11.78 18.52
N THR A 219 4.65 10.60 18.41
CA THR A 219 5.16 10.02 17.14
C THR A 219 4.16 10.03 15.98
N VAL A 220 2.87 9.77 16.25
CA VAL A 220 1.80 9.80 15.23
C VAL A 220 1.60 11.23 14.71
N VAL A 221 1.50 12.20 15.62
CA VAL A 221 1.36 13.63 15.30
C VAL A 221 2.57 14.11 14.49
N THR A 222 3.79 13.79 14.93
CA THR A 222 5.02 14.15 14.20
C THR A 222 5.02 13.55 12.80
N LYS A 223 4.69 12.26 12.62
CA LYS A 223 4.60 11.64 11.28
C LYS A 223 3.57 12.34 10.38
N ARG A 224 2.42 12.75 10.93
CA ARG A 224 1.41 13.53 10.19
C ARG A 224 1.90 14.94 9.84
N ALA A 225 2.56 15.63 10.76
CA ALA A 225 3.15 16.96 10.50
C ALA A 225 4.23 16.91 9.41
N LEU A 226 5.05 15.85 9.39
CA LEU A 226 6.02 15.59 8.34
C LEU A 226 5.36 15.37 6.96
N ALA A 227 4.24 14.66 6.91
CA ALA A 227 3.45 14.52 5.67
C ALA A 227 2.84 15.87 5.24
N ALA A 228 2.31 16.65 6.19
CA ALA A 228 1.74 17.99 5.95
C ALA A 228 2.75 18.98 5.35
N ILE A 229 3.97 19.09 5.91
CA ILE A 229 4.99 19.97 5.34
C ILE A 229 5.46 19.49 3.96
N SER A 230 5.53 18.17 3.77
CA SER A 230 5.90 17.55 2.48
C SER A 230 4.88 17.83 1.37
N ALA A 231 3.59 17.93 1.72
CA ALA A 231 2.52 18.34 0.81
C ALA A 231 2.56 19.85 0.52
N LEU A 232 2.77 20.70 1.54
CA LEU A 232 2.85 22.16 1.39
C LEU A 232 3.99 22.59 0.44
N VAL A 233 5.17 21.98 0.54
CA VAL A 233 6.35 22.35 -0.29
C VAL A 233 6.12 22.14 -1.79
N LEU A 234 5.22 21.26 -2.20
CA LEU A 234 4.84 21.10 -3.60
C LEU A 234 4.30 22.42 -4.20
N HIS A 235 3.58 23.19 -3.39
CA HIS A 235 2.90 24.43 -3.80
C HIS A 235 3.71 25.72 -3.56
N PHE A 236 4.85 25.66 -2.87
CA PHE A 236 5.72 26.84 -2.69
C PHE A 236 6.32 27.32 -4.02
N SER A 237 6.42 28.63 -4.21
CA SER A 237 7.34 29.22 -5.17
C SER A 237 8.79 28.93 -4.81
N ASP A 238 9.72 29.03 -5.78
CA ASP A 238 11.15 28.85 -5.54
C ASP A 238 11.69 29.85 -4.50
N ALA A 239 11.12 31.06 -4.44
CA ALA A 239 11.42 32.06 -3.43
C ALA A 239 11.00 31.61 -2.02
N GLN A 240 9.75 31.15 -1.84
CA GLN A 240 9.27 30.60 -0.56
C GLN A 240 10.06 29.37 -0.12
N LEU A 241 10.44 28.50 -1.06
CA LEU A 241 11.27 27.33 -0.75
C LEU A 241 12.67 27.74 -0.29
N SER A 242 13.29 28.72 -0.94
CA SER A 242 14.60 29.27 -0.53
C SER A 242 14.54 29.93 0.86
N THR A 243 13.48 30.71 1.13
CA THR A 243 13.23 31.26 2.48
C THR A 243 13.06 30.14 3.50
N PHE A 244 12.23 29.14 3.22
CA PHE A 244 12.01 28.02 4.14
C PHE A 244 13.30 27.21 4.40
N VAL A 245 14.14 27.00 3.39
CA VAL A 245 15.47 26.38 3.53
C VAL A 245 16.36 27.20 4.48
N SER A 246 16.35 28.53 4.35
CA SER A 246 17.10 29.42 5.24
C SER A 246 16.59 29.34 6.68
N GLU A 247 15.27 29.29 6.89
CA GLU A 247 14.66 29.08 8.21
C GLU A 247 14.93 27.67 8.80
N LEU A 248 15.18 26.65 7.97
CA LEU A 248 15.59 25.33 8.43
C LEU A 248 17.06 25.36 8.90
N VAL A 249 17.94 26.04 8.15
CA VAL A 249 19.33 26.31 8.58
C VAL A 249 19.36 27.05 9.91
N GLU A 250 18.54 28.09 10.09
CA GLU A 250 18.44 28.82 11.36
C GLU A 250 18.03 27.89 12.53
N ARG A 251 17.05 27.00 12.31
CA ARG A 251 16.63 26.01 13.31
C ARG A 251 17.72 25.02 13.68
N PHE A 252 18.50 24.54 12.70
CA PHE A 252 19.65 23.66 12.98
C PHE A 252 20.75 24.36 13.77
N ASN A 253 20.94 25.68 13.58
CA ASN A 253 21.91 26.49 14.33
C ASN A 253 21.39 27.00 15.68
N SER A 254 20.21 26.54 16.13
CA SER A 254 19.66 26.98 17.42
C SER A 254 20.55 26.52 18.58
N PRO A 255 21.02 27.43 19.47
CA PRO A 255 22.01 27.11 20.51
C PRO A 255 21.49 26.20 21.63
N GLN A 256 20.21 25.80 21.59
CA GLN A 256 19.56 24.89 22.51
C GLN A 256 18.71 23.87 21.73
N LEU A 257 19.26 23.32 20.63
CA LEU A 257 18.60 22.31 19.82
C LEU A 257 18.61 20.94 20.51
N SER A 258 17.47 20.57 21.12
CA SER A 258 17.26 19.28 21.77
C SER A 258 17.40 18.10 20.79
N ILE A 259 17.69 16.91 21.34
CA ILE A 259 17.80 15.66 20.60
C ILE A 259 16.50 15.32 19.85
N VAL A 260 15.34 15.57 20.45
CA VAL A 260 14.03 15.27 19.84
C VAL A 260 13.75 16.19 18.65
N ARG A 261 13.81 17.51 18.85
CA ARG A 261 13.68 18.51 17.78
C ARG A 261 14.69 18.28 16.65
N ARG A 262 15.93 17.94 16.96
CA ARG A 262 16.96 17.58 15.97
C ARG A 262 16.51 16.42 15.08
N ARG A 263 16.01 15.32 15.67
CA ARG A 263 15.47 14.17 14.91
C ARG A 263 14.28 14.58 14.04
N HIS A 264 13.38 15.43 14.56
CA HIS A 264 12.23 15.95 13.81
C HIS A 264 12.66 16.80 12.61
N LEU A 265 13.65 17.70 12.76
CA LEU A 265 14.15 18.52 11.66
C LEU A 265 14.85 17.70 10.57
N ILE A 266 15.64 16.69 10.94
CA ILE A 266 16.27 15.80 9.95
C ILE A 266 15.20 14.98 9.20
N ALA A 267 14.18 14.48 9.92
CA ALA A 267 13.05 13.79 9.31
C ALA A 267 12.24 14.71 8.37
N ALA A 268 12.13 16.01 8.69
CA ALA A 268 11.50 17.01 7.82
C ALA A 268 12.29 17.19 6.52
N VAL A 269 13.61 17.41 6.60
CA VAL A 269 14.49 17.51 5.44
C VAL A 269 14.39 16.27 4.55
N GLY A 270 14.45 15.06 5.14
CA GLY A 270 14.30 13.81 4.39
C GLY A 270 12.92 13.66 3.74
N SER A 271 11.84 14.01 4.44
CA SER A 271 10.48 13.91 3.88
C SER A 271 10.22 14.90 2.75
N ILE A 272 10.76 16.12 2.84
CA ILE A 272 10.70 17.13 1.78
C ILE A 272 11.55 16.71 0.58
N ALA A 273 12.73 16.14 0.80
CA ALA A 273 13.59 15.62 -0.27
C ALA A 273 12.89 14.51 -1.08
N ARG A 274 12.12 13.63 -0.42
CA ARG A 274 11.30 12.60 -1.09
C ARG A 274 10.11 13.17 -1.85
N SER A 275 9.38 14.15 -1.29
CA SER A 275 8.16 14.67 -1.95
C SER A 275 8.47 15.61 -3.12
N ALA A 276 9.54 16.40 -3.02
CA ALA A 276 9.86 17.45 -3.98
C ALA A 276 11.32 17.42 -4.49
N PRO A 277 11.89 16.26 -4.89
CA PRO A 277 13.33 16.11 -5.17
C PRO A 277 13.84 17.11 -6.23
N ALA A 278 13.07 17.37 -7.28
CA ALA A 278 13.46 18.31 -8.33
C ALA A 278 13.49 19.79 -7.88
N LYS A 279 12.65 20.19 -6.91
CA LYS A 279 12.63 21.55 -6.36
C LYS A 279 13.63 21.70 -5.21
N PHE A 280 13.80 20.65 -4.41
CA PHE A 280 14.63 20.66 -3.20
C PHE A 280 16.11 20.33 -3.46
N GLY A 281 16.43 19.56 -4.51
CA GLY A 281 17.79 19.17 -4.88
C GLY A 281 18.81 20.34 -4.92
N PRO A 282 18.51 21.49 -5.56
CA PRO A 282 19.37 22.67 -5.55
C PRO A 282 19.70 23.24 -4.16
N HIS A 283 18.88 22.95 -3.15
CA HIS A 283 19.06 23.42 -1.77
C HIS A 283 19.80 22.42 -0.86
N LEU A 284 20.00 21.17 -1.31
CA LEU A 284 20.73 20.15 -0.55
C LEU A 284 22.16 20.57 -0.17
N PRO A 285 22.97 21.21 -1.04
CA PRO A 285 24.31 21.65 -0.65
C PRO A 285 24.33 22.63 0.52
N THR A 286 23.26 23.42 0.70
CA THR A 286 23.11 24.36 1.81
C THR A 286 22.72 23.68 3.11
N LEU A 287 21.83 22.68 3.07
CA LEU A 287 21.30 22.00 4.27
C LEU A 287 22.14 20.81 4.73
N ALA A 288 22.80 20.11 3.81
CA ALA A 288 23.54 18.88 4.10
C ALA A 288 24.61 19.04 5.20
N PRO A 289 25.43 20.11 5.26
CA PRO A 289 26.41 20.29 6.32
C PRO A 289 25.78 20.31 7.72
N PHE A 290 24.63 20.98 7.88
CA PHE A 290 23.92 21.07 9.15
C PHE A 290 23.31 19.74 9.56
N VAL A 291 22.75 18.99 8.60
CA VAL A 291 22.23 17.64 8.83
C VAL A 291 23.35 16.67 9.24
N PHE A 292 24.49 16.68 8.55
CA PHE A 292 25.63 15.80 8.89
C PHE A 292 26.36 16.21 10.18
N SER A 293 26.36 17.50 10.54
CA SER A 293 26.82 17.95 11.86
C SER A 293 25.89 17.42 12.95
N ALA A 294 24.58 17.56 12.76
CA ALA A 294 23.56 17.11 13.71
C ALA A 294 23.59 15.58 13.94
N VAL A 295 23.90 14.78 12.92
CA VAL A 295 24.05 13.31 13.01
C VAL A 295 25.41 12.88 13.60
N GLY A 296 26.44 13.71 13.48
CA GLY A 296 27.80 13.40 13.93
C GLY A 296 28.08 13.56 15.42
N GLU A 297 27.09 14.01 16.21
CA GLU A 297 27.20 14.12 17.67
C GLU A 297 26.65 12.84 18.33
N THR A 298 27.44 12.26 19.25
CA THR A 298 27.33 10.87 19.75
C THR A 298 26.11 10.56 20.62
N ASP A 299 25.22 11.51 20.88
CA ASP A 299 24.08 11.37 21.80
C ASP A 299 22.74 10.99 21.12
N LEU A 300 22.74 10.75 19.80
CA LEU A 300 21.56 10.21 19.12
C LEU A 300 21.46 8.71 19.38
N SER A 301 20.40 8.25 20.05
CA SER A 301 20.21 6.83 20.40
C SER A 301 20.14 5.84 19.23
N GLN A 302 20.03 6.35 18.00
CA GLN A 302 20.17 5.62 16.72
C GLN A 302 20.68 6.59 15.63
N PRO A 303 22.00 6.82 15.48
CA PRO A 303 22.55 7.62 14.40
C PRO A 303 22.33 6.92 13.04
N ASP A 304 22.46 5.60 13.09
CA ASP A 304 22.43 4.63 11.99
C ASP A 304 21.17 4.75 11.14
N LEU A 305 20.00 4.75 11.80
CA LEU A 305 18.70 4.85 11.14
C LEU A 305 18.52 6.21 10.44
N ILE A 306 19.12 7.27 10.96
CA ILE A 306 18.92 8.63 10.46
C ILE A 306 19.79 8.86 9.21
N LEU A 307 21.01 8.34 9.19
CA LEU A 307 21.87 8.38 8.01
C LEU A 307 21.30 7.50 6.88
N LEU A 308 20.83 6.29 7.19
CA LEU A 308 20.07 5.45 6.26
C LEU A 308 18.82 6.16 5.75
N MET A 309 18.02 6.78 6.63
CA MET A 309 16.86 7.58 6.20
C MET A 309 17.24 8.73 5.28
N ILE A 310 18.38 9.41 5.45
CA ILE A 310 18.82 10.47 4.53
C ILE A 310 19.20 9.87 3.17
N VAL A 311 19.94 8.74 3.16
CA VAL A 311 20.36 8.06 1.93
C VAL A 311 19.16 7.48 1.16
N ASP A 312 18.21 6.84 1.84
CA ASP A 312 16.96 6.33 1.25
C ASP A 312 15.98 7.46 0.85
N SER A 313 16.07 8.63 1.51
CA SER A 313 15.26 9.81 1.15
C SER A 313 15.83 10.58 -0.03
N VAL A 314 17.12 10.42 -0.30
CA VAL A 314 17.81 10.99 -1.45
C VAL A 314 17.75 9.97 -2.59
N ASP A 315 16.60 9.96 -3.26
CA ASP A 315 16.40 9.37 -4.59
C ASP A 315 17.62 9.65 -5.51
N ARG A 316 17.93 8.74 -6.45
CA ARG A 316 19.04 8.85 -7.42
C ARG A 316 19.11 10.22 -8.11
N ARG A 317 17.98 10.93 -8.24
CA ARG A 317 17.90 12.32 -8.73
C ARG A 317 18.63 13.35 -7.86
N CYS A 318 18.65 13.16 -6.55
CA CYS A 318 19.38 13.99 -5.57
C CYS A 318 20.81 13.46 -5.32
N PHE A 319 21.12 12.20 -5.65
CA PHE A 319 22.46 11.61 -5.53
C PHE A 319 23.54 12.41 -6.29
N ASN A 320 23.22 12.96 -7.47
CA ASN A 320 24.12 13.83 -8.23
C ASN A 320 24.47 15.16 -7.53
N TYR A 321 23.69 15.59 -6.53
CA TYR A 321 24.01 16.74 -5.68
C TYR A 321 24.84 16.33 -4.46
N LEU A 322 24.64 15.11 -3.93
CA LEU A 322 25.51 14.53 -2.89
C LEU A 322 26.92 14.20 -3.43
N LEU A 323 27.05 13.73 -4.67
CA LEU A 323 28.34 13.49 -5.33
C LEU A 323 29.21 14.75 -5.51
N LYS A 324 28.61 15.95 -5.39
CA LYS A 324 29.32 17.24 -5.43
C LYS A 324 29.69 17.78 -4.05
N LEU A 325 29.26 17.12 -2.97
CA LEU A 325 29.67 17.44 -1.62
C LEU A 325 30.89 16.59 -1.29
N ASP A 326 32.04 17.25 -1.25
CA ASP A 326 33.39 16.67 -1.18
C ASP A 326 33.59 15.56 -0.13
N HIS A 327 34.68 14.80 -0.34
CA HIS A 327 35.27 13.69 0.44
C HIS A 327 34.82 13.43 1.89
N LEU A 328 34.47 14.46 2.68
CA LEU A 328 34.03 14.38 4.07
C LEU A 328 32.81 13.45 4.29
N ILE A 329 31.87 13.40 3.34
CA ILE A 329 30.71 12.51 3.43
C ILE A 329 31.16 11.07 3.22
N LEU A 330 31.88 10.81 2.12
CA LEU A 330 32.35 9.47 1.76
C LEU A 330 33.22 8.87 2.87
N ASP A 331 34.09 9.67 3.46
CA ASP A 331 35.00 9.30 4.55
C ASP A 331 34.29 9.03 5.89
N ARG A 332 33.21 9.77 6.20
CA ARG A 332 32.36 9.46 7.37
C ARG A 332 31.51 8.20 7.14
N THR A 333 30.91 8.03 5.96
CA THR A 333 30.17 6.81 5.59
C THR A 333 31.09 5.59 5.55
N CYS A 334 32.33 5.74 5.07
CA CYS A 334 33.35 4.69 5.10
C CYS A 334 33.68 4.21 6.50
N ARG A 335 34.01 5.14 7.41
CA ARG A 335 34.34 4.81 8.81
C ARG A 335 33.14 4.24 9.57
N PHE A 336 31.92 4.65 9.21
CA PHE A 336 30.69 4.09 9.75
C PHE A 336 30.43 2.63 9.31
N LEU A 337 30.73 2.27 8.06
CA LEU A 337 30.59 0.89 7.54
C LEU A 337 31.65 -0.09 8.11
N ASN A 338 32.54 0.38 8.99
CA ASN A 338 33.61 -0.40 9.62
C ASN A 338 34.53 -1.11 8.60
N LEU A 339 34.75 -0.47 7.44
CA LEU A 339 35.59 -0.97 6.34
C LEU A 339 37.11 -0.84 6.61
N ASP A 340 37.49 -0.42 7.82
CA ASP A 340 38.90 -0.26 8.22
C ASP A 340 39.60 -1.61 8.51
N THR A 341 38.87 -2.72 8.64
CA THR A 341 39.46 -4.08 8.55
C THR A 341 39.26 -4.68 7.16
N VAL A 342 40.32 -4.60 6.35
CA VAL A 342 40.47 -5.12 4.97
C VAL A 342 39.92 -4.24 3.84
N GLY A 343 40.58 -3.09 3.62
CA GLY A 343 41.03 -2.74 2.26
C GLY A 343 40.41 -1.52 1.56
N ARG A 344 40.95 -0.33 1.87
CA ARG A 344 40.90 0.91 1.06
C ARG A 344 39.51 1.43 0.66
N CYS A 345 39.05 2.46 1.36
CA CYS A 345 38.14 3.44 0.75
C CYS A 345 38.77 4.03 -0.53
N PRO A 346 37.99 4.27 -1.60
CA PRO A 346 38.52 4.71 -2.88
C PRO A 346 39.03 6.16 -2.79
N HIS A 347 40.32 6.32 -2.51
CA HIS A 347 41.02 7.55 -2.83
C HIS A 347 41.08 7.75 -4.34
N ALA A 348 40.87 8.99 -4.79
CA ALA A 348 40.91 9.39 -6.19
C ALA A 348 42.36 9.39 -6.72
N ALA A 349 42.94 8.20 -6.94
CA ALA A 349 44.32 8.03 -7.36
C ALA A 349 44.60 6.69 -8.08
N SER A 350 43.82 6.38 -9.13
CA SER A 350 44.13 5.29 -10.10
C SER A 350 43.45 5.56 -11.45
N LEU A 351 43.96 6.54 -12.21
CA LEU A 351 43.51 6.81 -13.59
C LEU A 351 44.71 7.16 -14.48
N SER A 352 45.65 6.23 -14.55
CA SER A 352 46.74 6.18 -15.53
C SER A 352 47.35 4.76 -15.53
N ILE A 353 48.01 4.39 -16.64
CA ILE A 353 48.64 3.08 -16.92
C ILE A 353 47.65 1.96 -17.27
N LEU A 354 47.27 1.90 -18.56
CA LEU A 354 47.22 0.64 -19.33
C LEU A 354 47.08 0.92 -20.84
N GLU A 355 48.21 1.01 -21.52
CA GLU A 355 48.31 0.68 -22.95
C GLU A 355 49.32 -0.45 -23.13
N HIS A 356 49.01 -1.34 -24.10
CA HIS A 356 49.86 -2.35 -24.76
C HIS A 356 50.00 -3.79 -24.19
N HIS A 357 49.93 -4.72 -25.16
CA HIS A 357 50.41 -6.13 -25.23
C HIS A 357 49.69 -7.31 -24.54
N VAL A 358 48.63 -7.80 -25.19
CA VAL A 358 48.56 -9.08 -25.97
C VAL A 358 49.50 -10.26 -25.60
N ALA A 359 48.86 -11.46 -25.47
CA ALA A 359 49.33 -12.86 -25.72
C ALA A 359 49.63 -13.83 -24.52
N PRO A 360 49.42 -15.17 -24.67
CA PRO A 360 49.13 -16.08 -23.54
C PRO A 360 49.92 -17.43 -23.45
N SER A 361 49.85 -18.09 -22.28
CA SER A 361 50.10 -19.54 -22.04
C SER A 361 49.48 -19.94 -20.68
N LYS A 362 48.66 -20.98 -20.50
CA LYS A 362 48.87 -22.46 -20.58
C LYS A 362 49.92 -23.03 -19.62
N GLU A 363 49.52 -23.49 -18.42
CA GLU A 363 49.58 -24.92 -18.04
C GLU A 363 48.74 -25.27 -16.78
N ASN A 364 49.03 -26.38 -16.06
CA ASN A 364 47.97 -27.32 -15.59
C ASN A 364 48.39 -28.24 -14.40
N ILE A 365 47.43 -29.07 -13.93
CA ILE A 365 47.56 -30.36 -13.17
C ILE A 365 47.59 -30.38 -11.60
N THR A 366 46.38 -30.42 -11.01
CA THR A 366 45.86 -31.39 -9.97
C THR A 366 46.53 -31.54 -8.56
N PRO A 367 46.10 -32.43 -7.62
CA PRO A 367 45.34 -31.98 -6.42
C PRO A 367 45.77 -32.59 -5.04
N GLY A 368 45.19 -32.11 -3.92
CA GLY A 368 45.14 -32.95 -2.70
C GLY A 368 44.84 -32.29 -1.34
N VAL A 369 44.12 -33.06 -0.50
CA VAL A 369 43.97 -32.98 0.98
C VAL A 369 42.90 -32.01 1.51
N ASN A 370 42.38 -32.33 2.70
CA ASN A 370 40.97 -32.27 3.08
C ASN A 370 40.71 -31.47 4.37
N MET A 371 39.47 -30.98 4.52
CA MET A 371 38.75 -30.63 5.76
C MET A 371 39.10 -29.39 6.62
N HIS A 372 38.01 -28.69 7.00
CA HIS A 372 37.81 -27.75 8.10
C HIS A 372 38.58 -26.40 8.12
N LEU A 373 37.96 -25.38 7.51
CA LEU A 373 37.43 -24.27 8.31
C LEU A 373 36.23 -23.60 7.60
N SER A 374 35.06 -23.66 8.24
CA SER A 374 33.84 -23.00 7.74
C SER A 374 33.68 -21.61 8.34
N THR A 375 32.81 -20.80 7.69
CA THR A 375 32.14 -19.58 8.19
C THR A 375 32.86 -18.24 7.91
N VAL A 376 32.06 -17.27 7.42
CA VAL A 376 32.34 -15.82 7.27
C VAL A 376 33.26 -15.40 6.10
N LEU A 377 32.67 -15.25 4.90
CA LEU A 377 32.82 -14.10 3.95
C LEU A 377 32.38 -14.49 2.52
N ALA A 378 31.13 -14.18 2.16
CA ALA A 378 30.66 -14.14 0.77
C ALA A 378 29.37 -13.31 0.66
N LEU A 379 29.51 -12.06 0.20
CA LEU A 379 28.52 -11.04 -0.23
C LEU A 379 29.29 -9.71 -0.09
N SER A 380 29.67 -8.97 -1.13
CA SER A 380 28.92 -8.63 -2.33
C SER A 380 29.83 -8.35 -3.54
N GLY A 381 29.27 -8.49 -4.75
CA GLY A 381 29.91 -8.14 -6.02
C GLY A 381 28.86 -8.19 -7.14
N ILE A 382 29.17 -7.58 -8.29
CA ILE A 382 28.23 -7.23 -9.39
C ILE A 382 27.41 -5.96 -9.05
N GLY A 383 27.40 -4.90 -9.88
CA GLY A 383 28.15 -4.71 -11.12
C GLY A 383 28.07 -3.25 -11.59
N LEU A 384 29.15 -2.75 -12.20
CA LEU A 384 29.33 -1.35 -12.58
C LEU A 384 29.66 -1.28 -14.08
N LEU A 385 28.68 -0.95 -14.90
CA LEU A 385 28.75 -0.67 -16.35
C LEU A 385 27.37 -0.14 -16.78
N GLY A 386 27.22 1.01 -17.42
CA GLY A 386 28.16 2.11 -17.67
C GLY A 386 27.43 3.25 -18.40
N CYS A 387 28.02 4.44 -18.52
CA CYS A 387 27.77 5.33 -19.66
C CYS A 387 28.80 6.47 -19.71
N THR A 388 29.67 6.45 -20.72
CA THR A 388 30.66 7.50 -21.00
C THR A 388 30.17 8.39 -22.14
N THR A 389 29.79 9.64 -21.87
CA THR A 389 29.70 10.70 -22.90
C THR A 389 29.93 12.09 -22.30
N ALA A 390 30.48 12.99 -23.13
CA ALA A 390 30.65 14.44 -22.92
C ALA A 390 31.72 14.86 -21.89
N LEU A 391 32.96 14.98 -22.38
CA LEU A 391 34.04 15.72 -21.73
C LEU A 391 34.65 16.65 -22.78
N HIS A 392 34.38 17.97 -22.72
CA HIS A 392 35.22 19.05 -23.28
C HIS A 392 34.66 20.44 -22.92
N ILE A 393 35.38 21.19 -22.09
CA ILE A 393 36.01 22.48 -22.45
C ILE A 393 36.76 23.06 -21.23
N ALA A 394 38.05 23.33 -21.47
CA ALA A 394 38.96 24.30 -20.83
C ALA A 394 39.13 24.37 -19.29
N GLU A 395 40.42 24.31 -18.92
CA GLU A 395 41.04 24.60 -17.63
C GLU A 395 40.91 26.08 -17.22
N LEU A 396 41.15 26.39 -15.93
CA LEU A 396 42.18 27.34 -15.45
C LEU A 396 42.30 27.25 -13.90
N PRO A 397 43.43 27.68 -13.30
CA PRO A 397 43.88 27.13 -12.02
C PRO A 397 43.41 27.87 -10.76
N ASN A 398 43.54 27.14 -9.65
CA ASN A 398 43.30 27.54 -8.28
C ASN A 398 44.24 28.71 -7.83
N THR A 399 43.71 29.73 -7.13
CA THR A 399 44.24 30.25 -5.84
C THR A 399 43.66 31.62 -5.42
N LYS A 400 43.56 31.79 -4.09
CA LYS A 400 43.37 33.03 -3.28
C LYS A 400 41.94 33.49 -2.93
N PRO A 401 41.74 34.06 -1.72
CA PRO A 401 40.42 34.22 -1.10
C PRO A 401 39.69 35.49 -1.55
N TYR A 402 38.36 35.43 -1.54
CA TYR A 402 37.50 36.54 -1.92
C TYR A 402 37.45 37.63 -0.85
N ASN A 403 37.87 38.84 -1.24
CA ASN A 403 37.43 40.07 -0.57
C ASN A 403 36.09 40.52 -1.15
N VAL A 404 35.21 41.01 -0.27
CA VAL A 404 33.89 41.55 -0.66
C VAL A 404 34.05 42.93 -1.29
N VAL A 405 33.41 43.14 -2.44
CA VAL A 405 33.18 44.47 -3.04
C VAL A 405 31.70 44.57 -3.43
N PRO A 406 30.94 45.58 -2.95
CA PRO A 406 29.56 45.78 -3.37
C PRO A 406 29.49 46.49 -4.73
N VAL A 407 28.55 46.10 -5.58
CA VAL A 407 28.27 46.80 -6.85
C VAL A 407 26.84 47.32 -6.86
N SER A 408 26.74 48.63 -7.03
CA SER A 408 25.48 49.38 -7.19
C SER A 408 25.00 49.40 -8.65
N GLY A 409 23.71 49.65 -8.85
CA GLY A 409 23.22 50.27 -10.08
C GLY A 409 22.56 49.32 -11.09
N ALA A 410 21.34 49.67 -11.49
CA ALA A 410 20.53 48.90 -12.44
C ALA A 410 20.94 49.14 -13.91
N THR A 411 20.64 48.18 -14.77
CA THR A 411 19.76 48.39 -15.95
C THR A 411 19.44 47.06 -16.63
N SER A 412 18.17 46.66 -16.63
CA SER A 412 17.69 45.48 -17.33
C SER A 412 17.29 45.80 -18.76
N SER A 413 17.94 45.17 -19.74
CA SER A 413 17.36 44.94 -21.07
C SER A 413 16.85 43.50 -21.13
N PRO A 414 15.72 43.22 -21.80
CA PRO A 414 15.06 41.92 -21.72
C PRO A 414 15.82 40.88 -22.55
N ASN A 415 16.53 39.96 -21.89
CA ASN A 415 16.99 38.74 -22.55
C ASN A 415 15.76 37.91 -22.93
N THR A 416 15.60 37.70 -24.24
CA THR A 416 14.57 36.87 -24.84
C THR A 416 14.55 35.49 -24.18
N LEU A 417 13.38 35.09 -23.67
CA LEU A 417 13.18 33.76 -23.10
C LEU A 417 13.37 32.70 -24.19
N THR A 418 14.44 31.92 -24.11
CA THR A 418 14.48 30.62 -24.77
C THR A 418 13.48 29.69 -24.07
N PRO A 419 12.59 28.98 -24.80
CA PRO A 419 11.66 28.05 -24.18
C PRO A 419 12.42 26.97 -23.40
N ARG A 420 12.07 26.79 -22.13
CA ARG A 420 12.55 25.67 -21.32
C ARG A 420 11.95 24.40 -21.94
N ALA A 421 12.81 23.51 -22.44
CA ALA A 421 12.39 22.30 -23.14
C ALA A 421 11.27 21.56 -22.38
N GLU A 422 10.23 21.17 -23.11
CA GLU A 422 9.08 20.47 -22.56
C GLU A 422 9.57 19.20 -21.84
N GLN A 423 9.32 19.12 -20.53
CA GLN A 423 9.54 17.85 -19.81
C GLN A 423 8.49 16.88 -20.33
N ALA A 424 8.93 15.95 -21.18
CA ALA A 424 8.05 15.04 -21.89
C ALA A 424 7.09 14.34 -20.92
N ARG A 425 5.80 14.53 -21.18
CA ARG A 425 4.70 13.98 -20.39
C ARG A 425 4.11 12.79 -21.13
N CYS A 426 3.78 11.76 -20.38
CA CYS A 426 3.11 10.58 -20.88
C CYS A 426 1.84 10.35 -20.03
N GLY A 427 0.98 9.45 -20.49
CA GLY A 427 -0.28 9.15 -19.80
C GLY A 427 -1.51 9.67 -20.56
N PRO A 428 -2.71 9.49 -19.97
CA PRO A 428 -3.96 9.92 -20.58
C PRO A 428 -3.95 11.41 -20.94
N GLY A 429 -4.17 11.72 -22.22
CA GLY A 429 -4.15 13.09 -22.75
C GLY A 429 -2.75 13.67 -23.05
N PHE A 430 -1.67 12.94 -22.78
CA PHE A 430 -0.29 13.35 -23.08
C PHE A 430 0.44 12.41 -24.05
N GLY A 431 -0.04 11.17 -24.19
CA GLY A 431 0.49 10.19 -25.14
C GLY A 431 1.52 9.24 -24.54
N HIS A 432 2.24 8.54 -25.41
CA HIS A 432 3.25 7.54 -25.04
C HIS A 432 4.62 8.18 -24.81
N CYS A 433 5.47 7.49 -24.06
CA CYS A 433 6.89 7.76 -24.04
C CYS A 433 7.53 7.60 -25.44
N THR A 434 8.51 8.45 -25.74
CA THR A 434 9.47 8.21 -26.84
C THR A 434 10.67 7.46 -26.31
N ASP A 435 11.26 6.61 -27.15
CA ASP A 435 12.36 5.68 -26.82
C ASP A 435 11.96 4.67 -25.72
N ASP A 436 12.91 3.88 -25.20
CA ASP A 436 12.69 2.83 -24.17
C ASP A 436 12.37 3.41 -22.76
N ASN A 437 11.68 4.56 -22.72
CA ASN A 437 11.25 5.22 -21.51
C ASN A 437 9.89 4.71 -21.02
N CYS A 438 9.74 4.68 -19.71
CA CYS A 438 8.61 4.06 -19.02
C CYS A 438 7.73 5.15 -18.42
N CYS A 439 6.40 4.96 -18.45
CA CYS A 439 5.49 5.98 -17.95
C CYS A 439 5.11 5.72 -16.50
N SER A 440 5.72 6.46 -15.57
CA SER A 440 5.34 6.40 -14.16
C SER A 440 3.85 6.74 -13.94
N THR A 441 3.22 6.21 -12.88
CA THR A 441 1.86 6.60 -12.43
C THR A 441 1.62 8.12 -12.32
N ALA A 442 2.68 8.92 -12.15
CA ALA A 442 2.63 10.38 -12.13
C ALA A 442 2.59 11.06 -13.52
N GLY A 443 2.51 10.31 -14.61
CA GLY A 443 2.43 10.82 -15.99
C GLY A 443 3.74 11.46 -16.50
N ARG A 444 4.88 10.85 -16.15
CA ARG A 444 6.22 11.30 -16.53
C ARG A 444 7.08 10.16 -17.05
N PHE A 445 7.86 10.46 -18.08
CA PHE A 445 8.92 9.59 -18.62
C PHE A 445 9.95 9.27 -17.53
N SER A 446 10.36 8.00 -17.44
CA SER A 446 11.35 7.53 -16.48
C SER A 446 11.93 6.19 -16.90
N THR A 447 13.22 5.96 -16.70
CA THR A 447 13.85 4.63 -16.79
C THR A 447 13.89 3.89 -15.46
N SER A 448 13.38 4.48 -14.37
CA SER A 448 13.39 3.89 -13.02
C SER A 448 12.02 3.40 -12.54
N HIS A 449 10.95 3.66 -13.30
CA HIS A 449 9.56 3.26 -13.00
C HIS A 449 9.01 2.33 -14.10
N CYS A 450 9.88 1.54 -14.72
CA CYS A 450 9.51 0.50 -15.69
C CYS A 450 8.89 -0.73 -15.02
N ARG A 451 9.09 -0.84 -13.70
CA ARG A 451 8.65 -1.97 -12.88
C ARG A 451 7.15 -1.93 -12.66
N SER A 452 6.52 -3.08 -12.86
CA SER A 452 5.11 -3.30 -12.54
C SER A 452 4.89 -3.44 -11.04
N PRO A 453 3.72 -3.00 -10.53
CA PRO A 453 2.59 -2.43 -11.26
C PRO A 453 2.68 -0.90 -11.52
N ASP A 454 3.76 -0.23 -11.11
CA ASP A 454 3.89 1.25 -11.11
C ASP A 454 4.06 1.90 -12.50
N CYS A 455 4.25 1.10 -13.54
CA CYS A 455 4.34 1.56 -14.92
C CYS A 455 2.97 1.55 -15.60
N GLN A 456 2.56 2.68 -16.19
CA GLN A 456 1.35 2.79 -16.99
C GLN A 456 1.54 2.09 -18.34
N ILE A 457 1.05 0.86 -18.44
CA ILE A 457 1.21 -0.05 -19.59
C ILE A 457 0.75 0.54 -20.93
N ASP A 458 -0.23 1.44 -20.92
CA ASP A 458 -0.72 2.14 -22.12
C ASP A 458 0.19 3.26 -22.61
N PHE A 459 1.21 3.66 -21.85
CA PHE A 459 1.89 4.95 -22.09
C PHE A 459 3.42 4.89 -22.01
N GLY A 460 4.04 3.74 -21.77
CA GLY A 460 5.50 3.59 -21.84
C GLY A 460 5.97 2.14 -21.86
N HIS A 461 7.29 1.95 -21.97
CA HIS A 461 7.92 0.63 -22.10
C HIS A 461 8.03 -0.06 -20.72
N CYS A 462 6.96 -0.75 -20.30
CA CYS A 462 6.87 -1.40 -18.98
C CYS A 462 7.36 -2.85 -19.02
N ASP A 463 7.91 -3.36 -17.91
CA ASP A 463 8.25 -4.79 -17.76
C ASP A 463 7.03 -5.73 -17.81
N ALA A 464 5.82 -5.18 -17.62
CA ALA A 464 4.53 -5.82 -17.91
C ALA A 464 4.35 -6.22 -19.39
N LEU A 465 5.07 -5.57 -20.30
CA LEU A 465 4.98 -5.80 -21.74
C LEU A 465 5.97 -6.86 -22.22
N GLU A 466 6.91 -7.28 -21.38
CA GLU A 466 7.79 -8.42 -21.68
C GLU A 466 6.94 -9.67 -21.88
N VAL A 467 7.09 -10.27 -23.05
CA VAL A 467 6.31 -11.43 -23.48
C VAL A 467 7.03 -12.69 -23.01
N PRO A 468 6.42 -13.54 -22.18
CA PRO A 468 7.05 -14.79 -21.77
C PRO A 468 7.26 -15.71 -22.97
N GLY A 469 8.20 -16.64 -22.83
CA GLY A 469 8.58 -17.54 -23.92
C GLY A 469 7.48 -18.51 -24.35
N GLY A 470 7.77 -19.26 -25.41
CA GLY A 470 6.90 -20.33 -25.90
C GLY A 470 5.62 -19.84 -26.60
N ASN A 471 4.66 -20.75 -26.76
CA ASN A 471 3.42 -20.45 -27.47
C ASN A 471 2.39 -19.77 -26.53
N PRO A 472 1.58 -18.83 -27.06
CA PRO A 472 0.35 -18.36 -26.44
C PRO A 472 -0.61 -19.50 -26.07
N THR A 473 -1.51 -19.24 -25.12
CA THR A 473 -2.46 -20.23 -24.57
C THR A 473 -3.93 -19.93 -24.95
N ASP A 474 -4.19 -18.97 -25.82
CA ASP A 474 -5.53 -18.56 -26.26
C ASP A 474 -6.28 -19.68 -27.00
N ASP A 475 -5.58 -20.43 -27.86
CA ASP A 475 -6.13 -21.59 -28.59
C ASP A 475 -6.32 -22.85 -27.71
N VAL A 476 -5.81 -22.89 -26.48
CA VAL A 476 -5.92 -24.07 -25.60
C VAL A 476 -7.38 -24.25 -25.16
N PRO A 477 -8.00 -25.43 -25.34
CA PRO A 477 -9.40 -25.66 -24.97
C PRO A 477 -9.72 -25.33 -23.50
N ARG A 478 -10.84 -24.65 -23.27
CA ARG A 478 -11.26 -24.17 -21.94
C ARG A 478 -12.56 -24.82 -21.43
N PRO A 479 -12.66 -26.16 -21.35
CA PRO A 479 -13.85 -26.82 -20.84
C PRO A 479 -14.04 -26.50 -19.35
N LYS A 480 -15.29 -26.21 -18.96
CA LYS A 480 -15.67 -26.02 -17.56
C LYS A 480 -16.02 -27.38 -16.95
N LEU A 481 -15.07 -27.94 -16.21
CA LEU A 481 -15.15 -29.28 -15.63
C LEU A 481 -15.39 -29.22 -14.11
N GLY A 482 -15.86 -30.31 -13.52
CA GLY A 482 -16.13 -30.37 -12.08
C GLY A 482 -17.40 -29.63 -11.65
N SER A 483 -17.60 -29.53 -10.34
CA SER A 483 -18.75 -28.88 -9.70
C SER A 483 -18.46 -27.49 -9.12
N VAL A 484 -17.18 -27.09 -9.07
CA VAL A 484 -16.81 -25.77 -8.55
C VAL A 484 -17.21 -24.68 -9.53
N PRO A 485 -17.85 -23.58 -9.10
CA PRO A 485 -18.25 -22.50 -10.00
C PRO A 485 -17.06 -21.83 -10.70
N TYR A 486 -17.24 -21.55 -11.98
CA TYR A 486 -16.36 -20.66 -12.76
C TYR A 486 -16.90 -19.22 -12.75
N GLY A 487 -16.10 -18.26 -13.22
CA GLY A 487 -16.56 -16.91 -13.51
C GLY A 487 -17.86 -16.90 -14.35
N PRO A 488 -18.81 -16.00 -14.08
CA PRO A 488 -18.67 -14.79 -13.27
C PRO A 488 -18.93 -14.95 -11.76
N GLN A 489 -19.07 -16.18 -11.24
CA GLN A 489 -19.22 -16.40 -9.80
C GLN A 489 -17.87 -16.25 -9.08
N THR A 490 -17.89 -15.71 -7.86
CA THR A 490 -16.70 -15.60 -6.99
C THR A 490 -16.85 -16.50 -5.78
N ILE A 491 -15.72 -17.07 -5.34
CA ILE A 491 -15.68 -18.04 -4.25
C ILE A 491 -14.94 -17.42 -3.06
N ARG A 492 -15.64 -17.27 -1.93
CA ARG A 492 -15.13 -16.61 -0.71
C ARG A 492 -14.88 -17.55 0.46
N SER A 493 -15.38 -18.78 0.42
CA SER A 493 -15.38 -19.70 1.56
C SER A 493 -15.22 -21.14 1.12
N CYS A 494 -14.63 -21.96 1.99
CA CYS A 494 -14.59 -23.41 1.84
C CYS A 494 -15.98 -24.06 1.99
N THR A 495 -16.17 -25.19 1.32
CA THR A 495 -17.37 -26.03 1.43
C THR A 495 -17.12 -27.22 2.36
N LYS A 496 -15.89 -27.75 2.38
CA LYS A 496 -15.45 -28.82 3.27
C LYS A 496 -15.32 -28.30 4.71
N GLN A 497 -15.69 -29.13 5.68
CA GLN A 497 -15.63 -28.79 7.12
C GLN A 497 -14.34 -29.31 7.77
N GLY A 498 -13.91 -28.69 8.86
CA GLY A 498 -12.70 -29.05 9.61
C GLY A 498 -11.39 -28.69 8.91
N VAL A 499 -11.46 -27.82 7.89
CA VAL A 499 -10.30 -27.40 7.09
C VAL A 499 -10.20 -25.88 6.97
N VAL A 500 -8.97 -25.39 6.79
CA VAL A 500 -8.69 -24.00 6.45
C VAL A 500 -7.74 -23.96 5.25
N ALA A 501 -8.12 -23.22 4.22
CA ALA A 501 -7.24 -22.96 3.09
C ALA A 501 -6.39 -21.72 3.38
N LEU A 502 -5.11 -21.93 3.67
CA LEU A 502 -4.12 -20.85 3.73
C LEU A 502 -3.68 -20.55 2.29
N THR A 503 -3.74 -19.27 1.90
CA THR A 503 -3.38 -18.82 0.56
C THR A 503 -2.38 -17.68 0.62
N PHE A 504 -1.43 -17.69 -0.31
CA PHE A 504 -0.30 -16.76 -0.38
C PHE A 504 -0.21 -16.14 -1.77
N ASP A 505 -0.22 -14.81 -1.82
CA ASP A 505 -0.25 -14.04 -3.06
C ASP A 505 1.13 -13.37 -3.33
N ASP A 506 1.28 -12.88 -4.56
CA ASP A 506 2.44 -12.15 -5.13
C ASP A 506 3.75 -12.92 -5.38
N GLY A 507 4.00 -14.04 -4.70
CA GLY A 507 5.21 -14.85 -4.87
C GLY A 507 5.45 -15.42 -6.28
N PRO A 508 6.57 -16.15 -6.49
CA PRO A 508 7.65 -16.36 -5.53
C PRO A 508 8.57 -15.14 -5.35
N ARG A 509 9.25 -15.07 -4.20
CA ARG A 509 10.24 -14.06 -3.76
C ARG A 509 11.28 -14.71 -2.82
N GLU A 510 12.19 -13.91 -2.28
CA GLU A 510 13.26 -14.32 -1.35
C GLU A 510 12.80 -15.21 -0.18
N HIS A 511 11.61 -14.98 0.39
CA HIS A 511 11.12 -15.73 1.56
C HIS A 511 10.30 -16.99 1.21
N THR A 512 9.86 -17.15 -0.04
CA THR A 512 8.98 -18.27 -0.48
C THR A 512 9.58 -19.65 -0.19
N LYS A 513 10.90 -19.80 -0.28
CA LYS A 513 11.59 -21.05 0.06
C LYS A 513 11.38 -21.44 1.53
N ASP A 514 11.49 -20.48 2.43
CA ASP A 514 11.37 -20.72 3.88
C ASP A 514 9.92 -20.98 4.28
N LEU A 515 8.96 -20.40 3.55
CA LEU A 515 7.54 -20.73 3.69
C LEU A 515 7.26 -22.20 3.33
N LEU A 516 7.83 -22.68 2.23
CA LEU A 516 7.73 -24.11 1.86
C LEU A 516 8.38 -25.00 2.92
N ASP A 517 9.57 -24.62 3.42
CA ASP A 517 10.23 -25.34 4.52
C ASP A 517 9.40 -25.35 5.82
N LEU A 518 8.68 -24.27 6.13
CA LEU A 518 7.77 -24.18 7.28
C LEU A 518 6.52 -25.06 7.09
N LEU A 519 5.88 -25.00 5.92
CA LEU A 519 4.70 -25.80 5.62
C LEU A 519 5.02 -27.31 5.63
N ASP A 520 6.19 -27.71 5.12
CA ASP A 520 6.68 -29.09 5.19
C ASP A 520 6.88 -29.55 6.65
N ARG A 521 7.43 -28.71 7.54
CA ARG A 521 7.55 -29.02 8.99
C ARG A 521 6.20 -29.29 9.65
N TYR A 522 5.18 -28.49 9.34
CA TYR A 522 3.82 -28.65 9.88
C TYR A 522 2.97 -29.68 9.12
N LYS A 523 3.50 -30.30 8.04
CA LYS A 523 2.76 -31.18 7.11
C LYS A 523 1.51 -30.52 6.52
N ALA A 524 1.54 -29.20 6.41
CA ALA A 524 0.44 -28.38 5.91
C ALA A 524 0.45 -28.30 4.38
N LYS A 525 -0.72 -28.05 3.79
CA LYS A 525 -0.85 -27.65 2.39
C LYS A 525 -1.49 -26.27 2.30
N ALA A 526 -1.22 -25.60 1.20
CA ALA A 526 -1.53 -24.19 0.96
C ALA A 526 -1.72 -23.95 -0.53
N THR A 527 -2.21 -22.77 -0.91
CA THR A 527 -2.37 -22.37 -2.32
C THR A 527 -1.57 -21.10 -2.60
N PHE A 528 -0.73 -21.13 -3.63
CA PHE A 528 0.10 -19.99 -4.03
C PHE A 528 -0.51 -19.32 -5.27
N PHE A 529 -0.92 -18.06 -5.15
CA PHE A 529 -1.40 -17.24 -6.26
C PHE A 529 -0.22 -16.45 -6.83
N VAL A 530 0.40 -17.01 -7.87
CA VAL A 530 1.69 -16.54 -8.41
C VAL A 530 1.51 -15.46 -9.47
N THR A 531 2.29 -14.38 -9.32
CA THR A 531 2.48 -13.35 -10.35
C THR A 531 3.69 -13.68 -11.23
N GLY A 532 3.67 -13.22 -12.48
CA GLY A 532 4.66 -13.60 -13.50
C GLY A 532 5.90 -12.71 -13.56
N ASN A 533 5.73 -11.40 -13.75
CA ASN A 533 6.78 -10.39 -13.62
C ASN A 533 6.25 -9.20 -12.82
N ASN A 534 6.61 -9.14 -11.53
CA ASN A 534 6.01 -8.21 -10.56
C ASN A 534 7.06 -7.64 -9.60
N ASN A 535 6.94 -6.35 -9.27
CA ASN A 535 7.83 -5.60 -8.39
C ASN A 535 9.31 -5.67 -8.81
N GLY A 536 9.59 -5.90 -10.10
CA GLY A 536 10.94 -6.11 -10.63
C GLY A 536 11.64 -7.39 -10.15
N LYS A 537 10.91 -8.50 -9.99
CA LYS A 537 11.50 -9.83 -9.75
C LYS A 537 12.01 -10.52 -11.02
N GLY A 538 11.71 -9.99 -12.20
CA GLY A 538 11.91 -10.65 -13.49
C GLY A 538 10.82 -11.68 -13.79
N GLU A 539 10.80 -12.23 -15.00
CA GLU A 539 9.87 -13.30 -15.37
C GLU A 539 10.09 -14.58 -14.55
N ILE A 540 9.01 -15.24 -14.12
CA ILE A 540 9.06 -16.52 -13.39
C ILE A 540 9.65 -17.70 -14.20
N ASP A 541 9.60 -17.64 -15.53
CA ASP A 541 10.11 -18.67 -16.45
C ASP A 541 11.47 -18.32 -17.09
N SER A 542 12.05 -17.16 -16.75
CA SER A 542 13.40 -16.78 -17.17
C SER A 542 14.45 -17.73 -16.56
N PRO A 543 15.43 -18.22 -17.36
CA PRO A 543 16.48 -19.13 -16.88
C PRO A 543 17.46 -18.46 -15.90
N ASP A 544 17.53 -17.13 -15.89
CA ASP A 544 18.39 -16.35 -14.99
C ASP A 544 17.76 -16.14 -13.60
N GLN A 545 16.52 -16.61 -13.38
CA GLN A 545 15.78 -16.46 -12.13
C GLN A 545 15.55 -17.79 -11.40
N PRO A 546 15.56 -17.81 -10.05
CA PRO A 546 15.36 -19.04 -9.26
C PRO A 546 13.88 -19.47 -9.14
N TRP A 547 12.95 -18.74 -9.78
CA TRP A 547 11.52 -18.86 -9.58
C TRP A 547 10.93 -20.19 -10.09
N ALA A 548 11.39 -20.68 -11.23
CA ALA A 548 10.91 -21.93 -11.84
C ALA A 548 11.07 -23.14 -10.92
N ASP A 549 12.18 -23.26 -10.19
CA ASP A 549 12.42 -24.38 -9.27
C ASP A 549 11.60 -24.28 -7.99
N LEU A 550 11.33 -23.07 -7.49
CA LEU A 550 10.39 -22.88 -6.38
C LEU A 550 8.95 -23.23 -6.79
N ILE A 551 8.52 -22.85 -7.99
CA ILE A 551 7.21 -23.20 -8.54
C ILE A 551 7.05 -24.72 -8.74
N ARG A 552 8.07 -25.40 -9.30
CA ARG A 552 8.11 -26.86 -9.35
C ARG A 552 8.06 -27.49 -7.95
N ARG A 553 8.77 -26.92 -6.97
CA ARG A 553 8.72 -27.39 -5.57
C ARG A 553 7.33 -27.26 -4.98
N MET A 554 6.61 -26.15 -5.18
CA MET A 554 5.23 -25.99 -4.67
C MET A 554 4.35 -27.18 -5.09
N VAL A 555 4.33 -27.49 -6.39
CA VAL A 555 3.51 -28.59 -6.96
C VAL A 555 4.02 -29.96 -6.47
N ASN A 556 5.33 -30.19 -6.48
CA ASN A 556 5.94 -31.47 -6.06
C ASN A 556 5.75 -31.75 -4.55
N SER A 557 5.72 -30.72 -3.70
CA SER A 557 5.35 -30.82 -2.29
C SER A 557 3.81 -30.93 -2.07
N GLY A 558 3.01 -30.96 -3.14
CA GLY A 558 1.55 -31.12 -3.07
C GLY A 558 0.78 -29.86 -2.67
N HIS A 559 1.38 -28.68 -2.80
CA HIS A 559 0.65 -27.42 -2.72
C HIS A 559 -0.10 -27.18 -4.04
N GLN A 560 -1.15 -26.36 -3.97
CA GLN A 560 -1.83 -25.90 -5.18
C GLN A 560 -1.17 -24.61 -5.68
N LEU A 561 -1.04 -24.50 -6.99
CA LEU A 561 -0.63 -23.28 -7.65
C LEU A 561 -1.84 -22.68 -8.38
N ALA A 562 -1.98 -21.37 -8.29
CA ALA A 562 -3.02 -20.58 -8.90
C ALA A 562 -2.41 -19.32 -9.54
N SER A 563 -3.13 -18.69 -10.46
CA SER A 563 -2.66 -17.53 -11.21
C SER A 563 -3.06 -16.22 -10.52
N HIS A 564 -2.17 -15.22 -10.52
CA HIS A 564 -2.41 -13.89 -9.96
C HIS A 564 -2.11 -12.76 -10.97
N THR A 565 -2.29 -13.03 -12.26
CA THR A 565 -1.92 -12.17 -13.41
C THR A 565 -0.41 -12.03 -13.61
N TRP A 566 -0.02 -11.56 -14.79
CA TRP A 566 1.38 -11.37 -15.17
C TRP A 566 2.06 -10.35 -14.27
N SER A 567 1.52 -9.12 -14.20
CA SER A 567 2.21 -7.99 -13.61
C SER A 567 1.39 -7.24 -12.54
N HIS A 568 0.53 -7.98 -11.83
CA HIS A 568 -0.30 -7.51 -10.71
C HIS A 568 -1.17 -6.26 -11.04
N GLN A 569 -1.73 -6.21 -12.24
CA GLN A 569 -2.59 -5.09 -12.67
C GLN A 569 -4.00 -5.19 -12.08
N ASP A 570 -4.58 -4.05 -11.70
CA ASP A 570 -5.97 -3.97 -11.24
C ASP A 570 -6.92 -4.21 -12.42
N LEU A 571 -7.52 -5.41 -12.48
CA LEU A 571 -8.33 -5.84 -13.60
C LEU A 571 -9.59 -4.97 -13.83
N ASN A 572 -10.08 -4.23 -12.83
CA ASN A 572 -11.17 -3.27 -13.04
C ASN A 572 -10.72 -1.97 -13.74
N LYS A 573 -9.42 -1.64 -13.73
CA LYS A 573 -8.88 -0.39 -14.30
C LYS A 573 -8.34 -0.53 -15.73
N ILE A 574 -8.10 -1.75 -16.18
CA ILE A 574 -7.58 -2.08 -17.52
C ILE A 574 -8.68 -2.59 -18.46
N THR A 575 -8.44 -2.51 -19.78
CA THR A 575 -9.37 -2.95 -20.83
C THR A 575 -9.48 -4.47 -20.91
N HIS A 576 -10.46 -4.98 -21.67
CA HIS A 576 -10.65 -6.41 -21.92
C HIS A 576 -9.38 -7.04 -22.51
N GLU A 577 -8.79 -6.42 -23.52
CA GLU A 577 -7.60 -6.89 -24.23
C GLU A 577 -6.39 -6.96 -23.29
N GLN A 578 -6.21 -5.92 -22.46
CA GLN A 578 -5.16 -5.89 -21.44
C GLN A 578 -5.33 -6.99 -20.38
N ARG A 579 -6.58 -7.30 -19.97
CA ARG A 579 -6.85 -8.45 -19.07
C ARG A 579 -6.44 -9.76 -19.75
N LEU A 580 -6.81 -9.96 -21.01
CA LEU A 580 -6.41 -11.15 -21.76
C LEU A 580 -4.90 -11.29 -21.75
N THR A 581 -4.14 -10.26 -22.14
CA THR A 581 -2.66 -10.25 -22.10
C THR A 581 -2.13 -10.62 -20.71
N GLN A 582 -2.61 -9.93 -19.67
CA GLN A 582 -2.19 -10.16 -18.27
C GLN A 582 -2.47 -11.58 -17.76
N ILE A 583 -3.47 -12.27 -18.31
CA ILE A 583 -3.81 -13.63 -17.92
C ILE A 583 -3.04 -14.65 -18.77
N LEU A 584 -3.07 -14.50 -20.10
CA LEU A 584 -2.44 -15.40 -21.06
C LEU A 584 -0.92 -15.43 -20.91
N PHE A 585 -0.26 -14.31 -20.59
CA PHE A 585 1.18 -14.30 -20.32
C PHE A 585 1.50 -15.13 -19.07
N ASN A 586 0.73 -14.97 -17.99
CA ASN A 586 0.92 -15.76 -16.78
C ASN A 586 0.59 -17.25 -16.99
N GLU A 587 -0.37 -17.58 -17.86
CA GLU A 587 -0.61 -18.96 -18.29
C GLU A 587 0.59 -19.53 -19.07
N ALA A 588 1.13 -18.79 -20.05
CA ALA A 588 2.26 -19.23 -20.87
C ALA A 588 3.52 -19.47 -20.04
N ALA A 589 3.89 -18.56 -19.13
CA ALA A 589 5.04 -18.73 -18.26
C ALA A 589 4.89 -19.93 -17.30
N LEU A 590 3.71 -20.09 -16.67
CA LEU A 590 3.43 -21.25 -15.83
C LEU A 590 3.46 -22.56 -16.64
N ARG A 591 2.93 -22.55 -17.87
CA ARG A 591 3.00 -23.67 -18.82
C ARG A 591 4.45 -24.01 -19.19
N ASN A 592 5.33 -23.02 -19.39
CA ASN A 592 6.75 -23.27 -19.66
C ASN A 592 7.47 -23.95 -18.49
N ILE A 593 7.06 -23.67 -17.24
CA ILE A 593 7.66 -24.25 -16.03
C ILE A 593 7.13 -25.66 -15.74
N LEU A 594 5.83 -25.90 -15.99
CA LEU A 594 5.05 -27.06 -15.51
C LEU A 594 4.40 -27.92 -16.61
N GLY A 595 4.51 -27.57 -17.89
CA GLY A 595 3.75 -28.21 -18.99
C GLY A 595 2.22 -28.04 -18.91
N SER A 596 1.74 -27.21 -17.98
CA SER A 596 0.33 -27.00 -17.66
C SER A 596 0.14 -25.68 -16.89
N PHE A 597 -1.08 -25.14 -16.87
CA PHE A 597 -1.38 -23.86 -16.21
C PHE A 597 -2.67 -23.92 -15.38
N PRO A 598 -2.84 -23.09 -14.33
CA PRO A 598 -3.96 -23.23 -13.40
C PRO A 598 -5.35 -22.95 -13.99
N THR A 599 -6.37 -23.60 -13.42
CA THR A 599 -7.80 -23.24 -13.55
C THR A 599 -8.27 -22.28 -12.44
N TYR A 600 -7.41 -21.99 -11.47
CA TYR A 600 -7.69 -21.11 -10.33
C TYR A 600 -7.01 -19.76 -10.49
N MET A 601 -7.75 -18.67 -10.23
CA MET A 601 -7.20 -17.31 -10.22
C MET A 601 -7.82 -16.47 -9.11
N ARG A 602 -6.99 -15.62 -8.51
CA ARG A 602 -7.43 -14.47 -7.70
C ARG A 602 -7.07 -13.19 -8.48
N PRO A 603 -8.00 -12.23 -8.65
CA PRO A 603 -7.66 -10.95 -9.25
C PRO A 603 -6.85 -10.09 -8.25
N PRO A 604 -5.77 -9.41 -8.68
CA PRO A 604 -5.06 -8.40 -7.89
C PRO A 604 -5.99 -7.43 -7.18
N TYR A 605 -5.64 -7.05 -5.95
CA TYR A 605 -6.44 -6.17 -5.08
C TYR A 605 -7.88 -6.67 -4.81
N SER A 606 -8.19 -7.95 -5.06
CA SER A 606 -9.57 -8.47 -5.13
C SER A 606 -10.47 -7.71 -6.11
N SER A 607 -9.89 -7.00 -7.08
CA SER A 607 -10.55 -5.98 -7.89
C SER A 607 -10.98 -6.54 -9.24
N CYS A 608 -12.14 -7.21 -9.26
CA CYS A 608 -12.78 -7.70 -10.48
C CYS A 608 -14.30 -7.74 -10.30
N THR A 609 -15.03 -7.07 -11.20
CA THR A 609 -16.50 -6.94 -11.11
C THR A 609 -17.18 -7.35 -12.43
N SER A 610 -18.50 -7.57 -12.37
CA SER A 610 -19.29 -7.80 -13.58
C SER A 610 -19.51 -6.51 -14.38
N GLN A 611 -19.54 -5.36 -13.69
CA GLN A 611 -19.76 -4.03 -14.26
C GLN A 611 -18.65 -3.61 -15.23
N THR A 612 -17.40 -3.99 -14.96
CA THR A 612 -16.25 -3.72 -15.84
C THR A 612 -16.06 -4.79 -16.92
N GLY A 613 -16.87 -5.86 -16.91
CA GLY A 613 -16.70 -7.06 -17.74
C GLY A 613 -15.75 -8.11 -17.15
N CYS A 614 -14.92 -7.76 -16.17
CA CYS A 614 -13.80 -8.58 -15.69
C CYS A 614 -14.23 -10.00 -15.25
N LEU A 615 -15.32 -10.14 -14.48
CA LEU A 615 -15.80 -11.46 -14.06
C LEU A 615 -16.32 -12.31 -15.24
N GLY A 616 -16.78 -11.66 -16.31
CA GLY A 616 -17.11 -12.31 -17.58
C GLY A 616 -15.87 -12.83 -18.29
N ASP A 617 -14.81 -12.01 -18.36
CA ASP A 617 -13.53 -12.37 -19.00
C ASP A 617 -12.86 -13.57 -18.31
N LEU A 618 -12.74 -13.54 -16.97
CA LEU A 618 -12.24 -14.68 -16.18
C LEU A 618 -13.12 -15.93 -16.38
N GLY A 619 -14.44 -15.72 -16.50
CA GLY A 619 -15.39 -16.78 -16.80
C GLY A 619 -15.24 -17.38 -18.20
N ALA A 620 -14.95 -16.57 -19.21
CA ALA A 620 -14.72 -17.01 -20.59
C ALA A 620 -13.38 -17.74 -20.71
N LEU A 621 -12.34 -17.23 -20.03
CA LEU A 621 -11.04 -17.88 -19.90
C LEU A 621 -11.05 -19.11 -18.98
N GLY A 622 -12.20 -19.53 -18.44
CA GLY A 622 -12.37 -20.78 -17.71
C GLY A 622 -11.67 -20.79 -16.35
N TYR A 623 -11.75 -19.70 -15.59
CA TYR A 623 -11.20 -19.61 -14.24
C TYR A 623 -12.25 -19.74 -13.13
N HIS A 624 -11.87 -20.43 -12.06
CA HIS A 624 -12.46 -20.31 -10.72
C HIS A 624 -11.93 -19.03 -10.08
N VAL A 625 -12.81 -18.06 -9.79
CA VAL A 625 -12.42 -16.75 -9.25
C VAL A 625 -12.43 -16.80 -7.72
N ILE A 626 -11.24 -16.88 -7.13
CA ILE A 626 -11.05 -17.07 -5.69
C ILE A 626 -10.81 -15.74 -4.99
N LEU A 627 -11.55 -15.50 -3.91
CA LEU A 627 -11.36 -14.41 -2.96
C LEU A 627 -11.05 -15.04 -1.59
N TYR A 628 -11.60 -14.50 -0.51
CA TYR A 628 -11.37 -14.96 0.86
C TYR A 628 -12.49 -14.50 1.80
N ASP A 629 -12.50 -15.07 3.00
CA ASP A 629 -13.34 -14.69 4.14
C ASP A 629 -12.54 -14.30 5.41
N ILE A 630 -11.22 -14.50 5.40
CA ILE A 630 -10.28 -13.85 6.33
C ILE A 630 -9.22 -13.11 5.51
N ASP A 631 -9.23 -11.77 5.62
CA ASP A 631 -8.08 -10.94 5.29
C ASP A 631 -7.16 -10.87 6.52
N THR A 632 -5.86 -11.08 6.36
CA THR A 632 -4.90 -10.91 7.47
C THR A 632 -4.37 -9.48 7.58
N GLU A 633 -4.59 -8.63 6.58
CA GLU A 633 -3.96 -7.31 6.42
C GLU A 633 -2.43 -7.32 6.65
N ASP A 634 -1.76 -8.44 6.37
CA ASP A 634 -0.33 -8.64 6.62
C ASP A 634 0.55 -7.67 5.81
N PHE A 635 0.15 -7.37 4.58
CA PHE A 635 0.75 -6.33 3.73
C PHE A 635 0.74 -4.91 4.35
N ARG A 636 -0.12 -4.66 5.34
CA ARG A 636 -0.19 -3.38 6.09
C ARG A 636 0.59 -3.42 7.40
N HIS A 637 1.05 -4.61 7.82
CA HIS A 637 1.59 -4.90 9.14
C HIS A 637 2.90 -5.70 9.05
N ASN A 638 3.65 -5.53 7.95
CA ASN A 638 4.82 -6.34 7.59
C ASN A 638 6.12 -6.01 8.36
N SER A 639 6.05 -5.24 9.45
CA SER A 639 7.19 -5.01 10.36
C SER A 639 7.05 -5.81 11.67
N PRO A 640 8.16 -6.15 12.36
CA PRO A 640 8.13 -6.96 13.59
C PRO A 640 7.17 -6.42 14.67
N ASP A 641 7.14 -5.10 14.86
CA ASP A 641 6.27 -4.44 15.86
C ASP A 641 4.77 -4.41 15.46
N GLN A 642 4.44 -4.74 14.21
CA GLN A 642 3.08 -4.60 13.67
C GLN A 642 2.39 -5.93 13.37
N ILE A 643 3.14 -6.99 13.03
CA ILE A 643 2.59 -8.28 12.58
C ILE A 643 1.67 -8.95 13.62
N GLN A 644 1.79 -8.58 14.90
CA GLN A 644 0.86 -9.00 15.95
C GLN A 644 -0.60 -8.68 15.58
N LYS A 645 -0.86 -7.55 14.91
CA LYS A 645 -2.21 -7.18 14.47
C LYS A 645 -2.80 -8.20 13.48
N SER A 646 -2.00 -8.71 12.55
CA SER A 646 -2.44 -9.75 11.62
C SER A 646 -2.70 -11.09 12.32
N LYS A 647 -1.90 -11.43 13.35
CA LYS A 647 -2.18 -12.58 14.22
C LYS A 647 -3.50 -12.41 14.97
N ASP A 648 -3.75 -11.21 15.49
CA ASP A 648 -4.98 -10.88 16.22
C ASP A 648 -6.21 -10.92 15.29
N ILE A 649 -6.12 -10.38 14.08
CA ILE A 649 -7.17 -10.46 13.05
C ILE A 649 -7.48 -11.92 12.70
N PHE A 650 -6.45 -12.75 12.49
CA PHE A 650 -6.62 -14.18 12.23
C PHE A 650 -7.32 -14.89 13.40
N ASN A 651 -6.84 -14.67 14.63
CA ASN A 651 -7.43 -15.24 15.85
C ASN A 651 -8.91 -14.86 16.01
N GLN A 652 -9.21 -13.56 15.93
CA GLN A 652 -10.57 -13.02 16.09
C GLN A 652 -11.56 -13.54 15.04
N ASN A 653 -11.09 -13.93 13.86
CA ASN A 653 -11.93 -14.60 12.88
C ASN A 653 -12.15 -16.08 13.23
N LEU A 654 -11.10 -16.84 13.55
CA LEU A 654 -11.21 -18.23 14.01
C LEU A 654 -12.14 -18.39 15.22
N ASP A 655 -12.09 -17.42 16.15
CA ASP A 655 -12.96 -17.36 17.36
C ASP A 655 -14.46 -17.27 17.05
N LYS A 656 -14.86 -16.95 15.80
CA LYS A 656 -16.26 -16.98 15.33
C LYS A 656 -16.80 -18.41 15.13
N LYS A 657 -15.97 -19.45 15.29
CA LYS A 657 -16.34 -20.88 15.27
C LYS A 657 -17.07 -21.37 14.01
N LYS A 658 -16.76 -20.77 12.85
CA LYS A 658 -17.18 -21.29 11.54
C LYS A 658 -16.48 -22.64 11.28
N PRO A 659 -17.13 -23.62 10.62
CA PRO A 659 -16.54 -24.94 10.39
C PRO A 659 -15.40 -25.00 9.36
N SER A 660 -15.10 -23.90 8.65
CA SER A 660 -13.96 -23.78 7.72
C SER A 660 -13.74 -22.35 7.25
N TRP A 661 -12.54 -22.05 6.73
CA TRP A 661 -12.08 -20.70 6.37
C TRP A 661 -11.18 -20.67 5.14
N LEU A 662 -11.17 -19.55 4.41
CA LEU A 662 -10.29 -19.27 3.27
C LEU A 662 -9.55 -17.94 3.55
N VAL A 663 -8.24 -18.05 3.75
CA VAL A 663 -7.39 -17.00 4.33
C VAL A 663 -6.41 -16.46 3.29
N ILE A 664 -6.30 -15.14 3.14
CA ILE A 664 -5.25 -14.47 2.34
C ILE A 664 -4.10 -13.99 3.23
N ALA A 665 -2.89 -14.17 2.72
CA ALA A 665 -1.64 -13.54 3.17
C ALA A 665 -0.70 -13.41 1.94
N HIS A 666 0.50 -12.85 2.10
CA HIS A 666 1.44 -12.58 1.01
C HIS A 666 2.84 -13.13 1.35
N ASP A 667 3.38 -14.07 0.55
CA ASP A 667 4.69 -14.70 0.85
C ASP A 667 5.90 -13.84 0.48
N VAL A 668 5.66 -12.67 -0.11
CA VAL A 668 6.65 -11.63 -0.38
C VAL A 668 7.04 -10.80 0.85
N HIS A 669 6.49 -11.12 2.02
CA HIS A 669 6.78 -10.42 3.28
C HIS A 669 7.42 -11.35 4.32
N GLU A 670 8.60 -10.97 4.80
CA GLU A 670 9.36 -11.71 5.83
C GLU A 670 8.50 -12.07 7.05
N GLN A 671 7.82 -11.09 7.63
CA GLN A 671 7.01 -11.27 8.83
C GLN A 671 5.76 -12.14 8.56
N THR A 672 5.26 -12.18 7.33
CA THR A 672 4.20 -13.14 6.97
C THR A 672 4.71 -14.56 7.00
N VAL A 673 5.87 -14.79 6.39
CA VAL A 673 6.47 -16.13 6.25
C VAL A 673 6.98 -16.65 7.59
N HIS A 674 7.83 -15.89 8.28
CA HIS A 674 8.54 -16.36 9.48
C HIS A 674 7.73 -16.22 10.78
N ASN A 675 6.69 -15.37 10.83
CA ASN A 675 6.05 -14.98 12.09
C ASN A 675 4.52 -15.20 12.11
N LEU A 676 3.80 -14.71 11.10
CA LEU A 676 2.35 -14.89 10.99
C LEU A 676 1.99 -16.34 10.62
N THR A 677 2.66 -16.94 9.63
CA THR A 677 2.31 -18.28 9.14
C THR A 677 2.50 -19.34 10.22
N GLU A 678 3.59 -19.28 10.99
CA GLU A 678 3.79 -20.23 12.08
C GLU A 678 2.71 -20.08 13.17
N HIS A 679 2.33 -18.84 13.52
CA HIS A 679 1.20 -18.58 14.42
C HIS A 679 -0.11 -19.16 13.89
N MET A 680 -0.42 -18.96 12.60
CA MET A 680 -1.61 -19.53 11.97
C MET A 680 -1.60 -21.06 12.05
N LEU A 681 -0.49 -21.72 11.70
CA LEU A 681 -0.37 -23.18 11.72
C LEU A 681 -0.52 -23.77 13.13
N GLN A 682 0.10 -23.14 14.14
CA GLN A 682 -0.05 -23.53 15.55
C GLN A 682 -1.51 -23.37 16.02
N ARG A 683 -2.16 -22.26 15.67
CA ARG A 683 -3.56 -21.99 16.02
C ARG A 683 -4.53 -22.97 15.34
N LEU A 684 -4.31 -23.29 14.06
CA LEU A 684 -5.10 -24.32 13.35
C LEU A 684 -4.96 -25.69 14.00
N ALA A 685 -3.73 -26.10 14.36
CA ALA A 685 -3.48 -27.37 15.04
C ALA A 685 -4.13 -27.43 16.43
N HIS A 686 -4.14 -26.32 17.18
CA HIS A 686 -4.83 -26.22 18.47
C HIS A 686 -6.35 -26.37 18.34
N ASP A 687 -6.95 -25.70 17.36
CA ASP A 687 -8.40 -25.70 17.12
C ASP A 687 -8.89 -26.97 16.36
N GLY A 688 -7.98 -27.88 16.00
CA GLY A 688 -8.30 -29.14 15.32
C GLY A 688 -8.54 -29.02 13.81
N PHE A 689 -8.16 -27.89 13.19
CA PHE A 689 -8.25 -27.67 11.75
C PHE A 689 -7.06 -28.27 10.99
N ARG A 690 -7.32 -28.74 9.77
CA ARG A 690 -6.28 -29.06 8.78
C ARG A 690 -6.02 -27.87 7.85
N ALA A 691 -4.76 -27.50 7.66
CA ALA A 691 -4.34 -26.58 6.60
C ALA A 691 -4.28 -27.32 5.24
N VAL A 692 -5.09 -26.89 4.27
CA VAL A 692 -5.31 -27.57 2.98
C VAL A 692 -5.20 -26.61 1.78
N THR A 693 -5.21 -27.14 0.56
CA THR A 693 -5.33 -26.34 -0.68
C THR A 693 -6.75 -25.81 -0.86
N VAL A 694 -6.94 -24.76 -1.68
CA VAL A 694 -8.28 -24.24 -2.03
C VAL A 694 -9.10 -25.32 -2.74
N GLY A 695 -8.49 -26.11 -3.62
CA GLY A 695 -9.12 -27.26 -4.26
C GLY A 695 -9.68 -28.28 -3.27
N GLU A 696 -8.88 -28.74 -2.29
CA GLU A 696 -9.39 -29.65 -1.23
C GLU A 696 -10.47 -28.97 -0.37
N CYS A 697 -10.33 -27.68 -0.09
CA CYS A 697 -11.30 -26.84 0.64
C CYS A 697 -12.66 -26.71 -0.08
N LEU A 698 -12.68 -26.86 -1.40
CA LEU A 698 -13.86 -26.80 -2.26
C LEU A 698 -14.37 -28.17 -2.72
N ASP A 699 -13.68 -29.26 -2.34
CA ASP A 699 -13.91 -30.64 -2.79
C ASP A 699 -13.67 -30.86 -4.30
N ASP A 700 -12.73 -30.10 -4.88
CA ASP A 700 -12.32 -30.24 -6.29
C ASP A 700 -11.12 -31.18 -6.44
N PRO A 701 -11.21 -32.22 -7.30
CA PRO A 701 -10.14 -33.20 -7.47
C PRO A 701 -8.89 -32.57 -8.14
N PRO A 702 -7.66 -32.93 -7.72
CA PRO A 702 -6.42 -32.31 -8.21
C PRO A 702 -6.21 -32.32 -9.72
N GLU A 703 -6.81 -33.29 -10.42
CA GLU A 703 -6.80 -33.42 -11.87
C GLU A 703 -7.49 -32.25 -12.60
N LEU A 704 -8.31 -31.45 -11.90
CA LEU A 704 -9.00 -30.28 -12.45
C LEU A 704 -8.37 -28.94 -12.07
N TRP A 705 -7.34 -28.92 -11.21
CA TRP A 705 -6.66 -27.69 -10.79
C TRP A 705 -5.80 -27.06 -11.90
N TYR A 706 -5.48 -27.83 -12.93
CA TYR A 706 -4.60 -27.45 -14.03
C TYR A 706 -5.18 -27.86 -15.38
N ARG A 707 -4.89 -27.07 -16.41
CA ARG A 707 -5.10 -27.40 -17.82
C ARG A 707 -3.78 -27.83 -18.44
N ALA A 708 -3.78 -29.01 -19.05
CA ALA A 708 -2.69 -29.45 -19.91
C ALA A 708 -2.75 -28.71 -21.25
N ASP A 709 -1.58 -28.48 -21.83
CA ASP A 709 -1.44 -28.16 -23.24
C ASP A 709 -1.14 -29.47 -23.98
N ASP A 710 -2.15 -30.05 -24.63
CA ASP A 710 -2.07 -31.36 -25.32
C ASP A 710 -1.15 -31.31 -26.57
N GLY A 711 -0.50 -30.17 -26.85
CA GLY A 711 0.42 -29.95 -27.97
C GLY A 711 1.81 -30.60 -27.83
N ASP A 712 2.24 -31.02 -26.63
CA ASP A 712 3.48 -31.78 -26.44
C ASP A 712 3.25 -33.10 -25.68
N ASN A 713 3.89 -34.18 -26.15
CA ASN A 713 3.58 -35.56 -25.77
C ASN A 713 4.30 -35.98 -24.45
N GLY A 714 4.45 -35.01 -23.54
CA GLY A 714 5.23 -35.07 -22.30
C GLY A 714 4.40 -35.37 -21.05
N ARG A 715 3.79 -36.55 -20.99
CA ARG A 715 2.88 -36.96 -19.91
C ARG A 715 3.52 -36.84 -18.51
N LEU A 716 3.14 -35.82 -17.74
CA LEU A 716 3.45 -35.70 -16.32
C LEU A 716 2.83 -36.85 -15.53
N SER A 717 3.62 -37.90 -15.30
CA SER A 717 3.24 -39.01 -14.43
C SER A 717 3.39 -38.59 -12.97
N LEU A 718 2.32 -38.01 -12.41
CA LEU A 718 2.10 -37.96 -10.97
C LEU A 718 2.11 -39.40 -10.43
N LYS A 719 3.26 -39.83 -9.90
CA LYS A 719 3.44 -41.16 -9.32
C LYS A 719 2.70 -41.24 -7.99
N SER A 720 1.49 -41.76 -8.00
CA SER A 720 0.78 -42.15 -6.78
C SER A 720 1.58 -43.24 -6.04
N SER A 721 2.11 -42.90 -4.87
CA SER A 721 2.81 -43.83 -3.99
C SER A 721 1.81 -44.68 -3.19
N GLY A 722 1.52 -45.89 -3.67
CA GLY A 722 0.68 -46.84 -2.92
C GLY A 722 0.28 -48.10 -3.69
N SER A 723 1.12 -49.14 -3.66
CA SER A 723 0.68 -50.50 -4.01
C SER A 723 1.45 -51.59 -3.27
N SER A 724 0.72 -52.35 -2.45
CA SER A 724 1.06 -53.64 -1.86
C SER A 724 -0.24 -54.16 -1.20
N GLN A 725 -0.88 -55.28 -1.56
CA GLN A 725 -0.63 -56.34 -2.55
C GLN A 725 -1.99 -56.91 -3.06
N ASN A 726 -2.02 -57.34 -4.34
CA ASN A 726 -2.66 -58.53 -4.97
C ASN A 726 -3.83 -59.33 -4.31
N PRO A 727 -4.55 -60.22 -5.05
CA PRO A 727 -4.79 -60.31 -6.51
C PRO A 727 -6.24 -60.72 -6.93
N LYS A 728 -6.56 -60.59 -8.24
CA LYS A 728 -7.46 -61.44 -9.11
C LYS A 728 -8.86 -61.84 -8.56
N THR A 729 -9.97 -61.60 -9.26
CA THR A 729 -10.34 -62.26 -10.54
C THR A 729 -11.42 -61.50 -11.32
N GLY A 730 -11.32 -61.45 -12.66
CA GLY A 730 -12.49 -61.23 -13.55
C GLY A 730 -13.09 -62.58 -14.03
N PRO A 731 -13.86 -62.62 -15.15
CA PRO A 731 -14.25 -61.50 -16.01
C PRO A 731 -15.70 -61.52 -16.58
N THR A 732 -16.19 -60.35 -17.04
CA THR A 732 -17.08 -60.17 -18.24
C THR A 732 -18.53 -60.76 -18.23
N PRO A 733 -19.41 -60.43 -19.21
CA PRO A 733 -19.73 -59.08 -19.73
C PRO A 733 -21.25 -58.85 -20.03
N ASN A 734 -21.57 -57.59 -20.40
CA ASN A 734 -22.64 -57.16 -21.34
C ASN A 734 -24.13 -57.47 -21.06
N GLY A 735 -24.91 -56.40 -20.87
CA GLY A 735 -26.36 -56.38 -21.06
C GLY A 735 -26.90 -54.94 -21.19
N LYS A 736 -27.13 -54.47 -22.42
CA LYS A 736 -27.72 -53.13 -22.70
C LYS A 736 -29.26 -53.11 -22.41
N PRO A 737 -29.88 -51.92 -22.25
CA PRO A 737 -31.05 -51.73 -21.40
C PRO A 737 -32.39 -51.84 -22.12
N LYS A 738 -33.48 -52.01 -21.35
CA LYS A 738 -34.83 -51.59 -21.76
C LYS A 738 -35.62 -50.98 -20.59
N ASN A 739 -36.04 -49.73 -20.81
CA ASN A 739 -37.28 -49.05 -20.45
C ASN A 739 -38.05 -49.46 -19.17
N GLY A 740 -38.39 -48.45 -18.35
CA GLY A 740 -39.41 -48.55 -17.29
C GLY A 740 -40.85 -48.54 -17.88
N PRO A 741 -41.85 -47.83 -17.30
CA PRO A 741 -41.80 -46.84 -16.22
C PRO A 741 -42.83 -47.13 -15.08
N LYS A 742 -43.14 -46.10 -14.26
CA LYS A 742 -44.37 -45.95 -13.45
C LYS A 742 -44.49 -46.90 -12.22
N LEU A 743 -45.14 -46.52 -11.11
CA LEU A 743 -45.68 -45.23 -10.61
C LEU A 743 -45.91 -45.37 -9.08
N THR A 744 -46.17 -44.27 -8.38
CA THR A 744 -46.99 -44.18 -7.15
C THR A 744 -46.48 -44.85 -5.86
N THR A 745 -45.96 -43.98 -4.97
CA THR A 745 -46.47 -43.72 -3.60
C THR A 745 -46.80 -44.88 -2.65
N HIS A 746 -46.19 -44.85 -1.45
CA HIS A 746 -46.96 -44.54 -0.24
C HIS A 746 -46.11 -44.04 0.95
N MET A 747 -46.76 -43.32 1.87
CA MET A 747 -46.20 -42.81 3.13
C MET A 747 -45.93 -43.90 4.18
N GLY A 748 -45.00 -43.63 5.11
CA GLY A 748 -44.79 -44.36 6.36
C GLY A 748 -43.48 -43.93 7.04
N LYS A 749 -43.37 -42.78 7.73
CA LYS A 749 -43.79 -42.47 9.12
C LYS A 749 -43.22 -43.40 10.20
N SER A 750 -42.81 -42.76 11.32
CA SER A 750 -42.33 -43.31 12.61
C SER A 750 -40.85 -43.73 12.63
N LYS A 751 -39.91 -43.05 13.31
CA LYS A 751 -39.78 -42.48 14.68
C LYS A 751 -39.21 -43.47 15.71
N HIS A 752 -38.33 -42.92 16.57
CA HIS A 752 -37.88 -43.43 17.88
C HIS A 752 -36.95 -44.67 17.85
N HIS A 753 -35.99 -44.88 18.77
CA HIS A 753 -35.72 -44.23 20.07
C HIS A 753 -34.22 -44.09 20.44
N HIS A 754 -33.97 -43.10 21.30
CA HIS A 754 -32.97 -42.99 22.38
C HIS A 754 -32.24 -44.26 22.91
N LYS A 755 -30.93 -44.10 23.16
CA LYS A 755 -30.21 -44.10 24.48
C LYS A 755 -28.70 -44.23 24.20
N ALA A 756 -27.75 -43.45 24.72
CA ALA A 756 -27.45 -42.91 26.05
C ALA A 756 -26.46 -43.77 26.89
N ALA A 757 -25.24 -43.23 27.03
CA ALA A 757 -24.30 -43.26 28.17
C ALA A 757 -23.60 -44.56 28.67
N LYS A 758 -22.26 -44.54 28.63
CA LYS A 758 -21.25 -44.82 29.69
C LYS A 758 -19.85 -44.69 29.04
N SER A 759 -18.89 -43.88 29.49
CA SER A 759 -18.18 -43.79 30.79
C SER A 759 -17.26 -45.00 31.07
N GLN A 760 -15.93 -44.82 30.94
CA GLN A 760 -14.97 -44.84 32.06
C GLN A 760 -13.48 -44.71 31.66
N ALA A 761 -12.72 -44.04 32.54
CA ALA A 761 -11.31 -44.25 32.94
C ALA A 761 -10.14 -44.14 31.93
N ALA A 762 -9.12 -43.37 32.36
CA ALA A 762 -7.74 -43.38 31.87
C ALA A 762 -6.83 -44.18 32.81
N PRO A 763 -5.58 -44.48 32.41
CA PRO A 763 -4.48 -44.73 33.34
C PRO A 763 -3.39 -43.64 33.30
N VAL A 764 -2.68 -43.52 34.43
CA VAL A 764 -1.55 -42.60 34.67
C VAL A 764 -0.23 -43.30 34.36
N VAL A 765 0.76 -42.58 33.81
CA VAL A 765 2.20 -42.92 33.92
C VAL A 765 2.99 -41.64 34.23
N GLN A 766 3.93 -41.72 35.17
CA GLN A 766 4.66 -40.59 35.74
C GLN A 766 6.14 -40.95 35.99
N VAL A 767 7.07 -40.35 35.22
CA VAL A 767 8.53 -40.22 35.47
C VAL A 767 9.01 -39.02 34.60
N GLY A 768 9.93 -38.11 34.97
CA GLY A 768 10.63 -37.87 36.24
C GLY A 768 12.00 -37.17 36.06
N PHE A 769 12.07 -35.87 36.42
CA PHE A 769 13.27 -35.05 36.80
C PHE A 769 14.30 -34.50 35.78
N GLY A 770 14.75 -33.25 36.05
CA GLY A 770 15.99 -32.60 35.56
C GLY A 770 15.82 -31.19 34.93
N VAL A 771 15.47 -30.09 35.62
CA VAL A 771 16.17 -29.26 36.65
C VAL A 771 17.01 -28.07 36.10
N MET A 772 16.54 -26.85 36.43
CA MET A 772 17.21 -25.52 36.59
C MET A 772 17.92 -24.79 35.42
N GLY A 773 17.48 -23.53 35.22
CA GLY A 773 18.19 -22.44 34.53
C GLY A 773 17.45 -21.09 34.71
N LEU A 774 17.99 -20.20 35.55
CA LEU A 774 17.44 -18.86 35.91
C LEU A 774 17.21 -17.98 34.64
N VAL A 775 16.26 -17.04 34.52
CA VAL A 775 15.64 -16.09 35.49
C VAL A 775 16.64 -15.20 36.22
N LEU A 776 17.47 -14.46 35.48
CA LEU A 776 18.02 -13.16 35.90
C LEU A 776 18.68 -12.41 34.73
N LEU A 777 17.99 -11.41 34.14
CA LEU A 777 18.57 -10.22 33.46
C LEU A 777 17.48 -9.28 32.90
N ALA A 778 16.40 -9.07 33.67
CA ALA A 778 15.44 -8.00 33.44
C ALA A 778 15.74 -6.81 34.37
N ALA A 779 16.98 -6.31 34.31
CA ALA A 779 17.45 -5.13 35.02
C ALA A 779 18.80 -4.65 34.45
N ILE A 780 18.74 -3.76 33.46
CA ILE A 780 19.70 -2.72 33.03
C ILE A 780 19.21 -2.24 31.66
N LEU A 781 18.68 -1.01 31.64
CA LEU A 781 18.32 -0.11 30.51
C LEU A 781 17.07 0.73 30.85
N VAL A 782 17.04 1.24 32.08
CA VAL A 782 16.41 2.53 32.41
C VAL A 782 17.52 3.38 33.01
N GLN A 783 18.24 4.07 32.13
CA GLN A 783 19.11 5.22 32.39
C GLN A 783 19.32 5.95 31.07
#